data_AF-A0A0V1ACD5-F1
#
_entry.id   AF-A0A0V1ACD5-F1
#
_cell.length_a   1.000
_cell.length_b   1.000
_cell.length_c   1.000
_cell.angle_alpha   90.00
_cell.angle_beta   90.00
_cell.angle_gamma   90.00
#
_symmetry.space_group_name_H-M   'P 1'
#
loop_
_entity.id
_entity.type
_entity.pdbx_description
1 polymer ?
#
loop_
_entity_poly.entity_id
_entity_poly.type
_entity_poly.pdbx_seq_one_letter_code
_entity_poly.pdbx_strand_id
1 'polypeptide(L)'
;MDTNFWKLLSDMLPSHYQSRAEDAIRARQRRLNHVLIQAIQSVFGAFIIYTLLLFQRRIPEDAWEDSDIEALLNLLASMDSNNFYKVSGVGEREGRVFSAIVKRRNYGMIHGIGRSGDLAELQPKALGSSLLNTLSNALALSVIHISGISKCKKCIIIPVATGMAMTLCLMNFRKARPQATHVIWSRVDQKSCIKCITAIEGLTLHVVEQIYQHDRLCTNVPLMQETVEVLNPENVLCIITTTSCFAPRSPDNIELVSELCDQFDIPHLVNNAYGLQSSKLCSALDQANRRGRVDMFVQSVDKNFMMPVGGSIVGGFKPEIVDSLSKLYPGLFYMLTTIRSNVRSVICRCCYNAGRASASVSMDFLTTMLAMGERQYHSMRSARVGHFQQLHAGLQAWAAKTNEQIINCPKNNISIAVSLDRLAEKCNGDINEITRLGSMLFSRNVTGARVVPAGVNKIIEGIEFKNWGAHSSIMRRHYFNAAAAIGMQLHEIERFLSTLESTGAVRDCYDVQKQQLPLLPGGFFMVDVPCSACLACGIGKLGCSKMVRCDLETDGGGWTIIQRRENPLVDFNGNWAEYRDGFGDENDFWIGNEYLHQISNYRLRNGGLKLCVELLDDGNEIHVDCWTHFYVASEYERYLLLLGIYKGSSKYDNFLSSRGRVFATYDNDNSAMPVIQCASYWQTGWWMNLQCRPEGTLNLPLQSSLNTPYIEGIFWRTRNQGLKHIVKTVMRIRPMNVRFDF
;
A
#
# COMPACT_ATOMS: atom_id res chain seq x y z
N MET A 1 -13.56 32.45 41.38
CA MET A 1 -14.70 32.20 42.27
C MET A 1 -14.64 33.21 43.40
N ASP A 2 -15.77 33.83 43.72
CA ASP A 2 -15.89 34.94 44.67
C ASP A 2 -15.46 34.53 46.09
N THR A 3 -14.59 35.34 46.72
CA THR A 3 -14.09 35.18 48.09
C THR A 3 -15.22 35.06 49.12
N ASN A 4 -16.39 35.62 48.82
CA ASN A 4 -17.57 35.57 49.68
C ASN A 4 -18.12 34.16 49.90
N PHE A 5 -18.08 33.29 48.88
CA PHE A 5 -18.59 31.91 48.99
C PHE A 5 -17.79 31.07 50.00
N TRP A 6 -16.48 31.23 50.02
CA TRP A 6 -15.61 30.47 50.92
C TRP A 6 -15.67 30.97 52.36
N LYS A 7 -15.90 32.28 52.54
CA LYS A 7 -16.14 32.86 53.86
C LYS A 7 -17.43 32.32 54.48
N LEU A 8 -18.51 32.27 53.70
CA LEU A 8 -19.79 31.65 54.08
C LEU A 8 -19.62 30.18 54.54
N LEU A 9 -18.80 29.39 53.85
CA LEU A 9 -18.49 28.00 54.26
C LEU A 9 -17.62 27.92 55.51
N SER A 10 -16.68 28.85 55.70
CA SER A 10 -15.83 28.91 56.90
C SER A 10 -16.63 29.31 58.14
N ASP A 11 -17.59 30.23 57.99
CA ASP A 11 -18.44 30.72 59.08
C ASP A 11 -19.38 29.62 59.63
N MET A 12 -19.61 28.54 58.87
CA MET A 12 -20.35 27.36 59.33
C MET A 12 -19.55 26.44 60.28
N LEU A 13 -18.25 26.65 60.44
CA LEU A 13 -17.39 25.83 61.29
C LEU A 13 -17.22 26.44 62.70
N PRO A 14 -17.04 25.61 63.76
CA PRO A 14 -16.73 26.10 65.10
C PRO A 14 -15.46 26.96 65.11
N SER A 15 -15.41 27.98 65.97
CA SER A 15 -14.36 29.02 65.99
C SER A 15 -12.91 28.49 66.01
N HIS A 16 -12.66 27.36 66.67
CA HIS A 16 -11.33 26.74 66.73
C HIS A 16 -10.91 26.01 65.43
N TYR A 17 -11.83 25.78 64.49
CA TYR A 17 -11.55 25.21 63.16
C TYR A 17 -11.52 26.27 62.04
N GLN A 18 -12.05 27.48 62.28
CA GLN A 18 -12.10 28.55 61.27
C GLN A 18 -10.70 28.95 60.77
N SER A 19 -9.72 29.07 61.67
CA SER A 19 -8.32 29.36 61.29
C SER A 19 -7.72 28.28 60.37
N ARG A 20 -8.04 27.00 60.59
CA ARG A 20 -7.59 25.91 59.70
C ARG A 20 -8.32 25.92 58.35
N ALA A 21 -9.60 26.30 58.33
CA ALA A 21 -10.35 26.45 57.09
C ALA A 21 -9.81 27.60 56.24
N GLU A 22 -9.46 28.73 56.84
CA GLU A 22 -8.80 29.86 56.16
C GLU A 22 -7.44 29.47 55.58
N ASP A 23 -6.63 28.68 56.30
CA ASP A 23 -5.36 28.16 55.78
C ASP A 23 -5.56 27.23 54.58
N ALA A 24 -6.57 26.35 54.62
CA ALA A 24 -6.91 25.47 53.51
C ALA A 24 -7.41 26.26 52.28
N ILE A 25 -8.21 27.31 52.49
CA ILE A 25 -8.66 28.23 51.42
C ILE A 25 -7.45 28.93 50.79
N ARG A 26 -6.52 29.46 51.61
CA ARG A 26 -5.30 30.11 51.13
C ARG A 26 -4.42 29.15 50.32
N ALA A 27 -4.23 27.92 50.79
CA ALA A 27 -3.45 26.89 50.08
C ALA A 27 -4.09 26.54 48.72
N ARG A 28 -5.42 26.39 48.68
CA ARG A 28 -6.17 26.14 47.44
C ARG A 28 -6.08 27.34 46.48
N GLN A 29 -6.17 28.55 46.99
CA GLN A 29 -6.08 29.76 46.18
C GLN A 29 -4.68 29.94 45.57
N ARG A 30 -3.61 29.56 46.29
CA ARG A 30 -2.25 29.47 45.73
C ARG A 30 -2.17 28.45 44.60
N ARG A 31 -2.77 27.27 44.77
CA ARG A 31 -2.81 26.23 43.71
C ARG A 31 -3.61 26.68 42.49
N LEU A 32 -4.77 27.31 42.69
CA LEU A 32 -5.57 27.88 41.61
C LEU A 32 -4.83 29.00 40.89
N ASN A 33 -4.16 29.89 41.61
CA ASN A 33 -3.35 30.94 41.01
C ASN A 33 -2.17 30.36 40.21
N HIS A 34 -1.52 29.30 40.69
CA HIS A 34 -0.45 28.64 39.95
C HIS A 34 -0.96 28.01 38.63
N VAL A 35 -2.09 27.28 38.69
CA VAL A 35 -2.75 26.72 37.49
C VAL A 35 -3.22 27.82 36.54
N LEU A 36 -3.77 28.91 37.08
CA LEU A 36 -4.22 30.05 36.29
C LEU A 36 -3.04 30.76 35.60
N ILE A 37 -1.92 30.96 36.30
CA ILE A 37 -0.70 31.53 35.73
C ILE A 37 -0.17 30.63 34.60
N GLN A 38 -0.12 29.32 34.82
CA GLN A 38 0.28 28.36 33.77
C GLN A 38 -0.66 28.40 32.56
N ALA A 39 -1.99 28.44 32.79
CA ALA A 39 -2.98 28.56 31.73
C ALA A 39 -2.83 29.88 30.96
N ILE A 40 -2.64 31.00 31.67
CA ILE A 40 -2.40 32.32 31.08
C ILE A 40 -1.11 32.30 30.25
N GLN A 41 0.00 31.78 30.79
CA GLN A 41 1.27 31.67 30.08
C GLN A 41 1.15 30.82 28.82
N SER A 42 0.43 29.71 28.88
CA SER A 42 0.13 28.85 27.72
C SER A 42 -0.69 29.59 26.66
N VAL A 43 -1.75 30.31 27.05
CA VAL A 43 -2.57 31.11 26.13
C VAL A 43 -1.78 32.23 25.47
N PHE A 44 -0.92 32.93 26.22
CA PHE A 44 -0.03 33.96 25.67
C PHE A 44 1.02 33.35 24.73
N GLY A 45 1.57 32.18 25.05
CA GLY A 45 2.48 31.45 24.18
C GLY A 45 1.84 31.10 22.83
N ALA A 46 0.62 30.52 22.87
CA ALA A 46 -0.18 30.22 21.69
C ALA A 46 -0.47 31.48 20.84
N PHE A 47 -0.80 32.59 21.49
CA PHE A 47 -1.06 33.85 20.78
C PHE A 47 0.17 34.38 20.03
N ILE A 48 1.36 34.22 20.60
CA ILE A 48 2.63 34.62 19.95
C ILE A 48 2.86 33.81 18.69
N ILE A 49 2.76 32.47 18.75
CA ILE A 49 3.00 31.61 17.58
C ILE A 49 1.98 31.87 16.47
N TYR A 50 0.70 32.12 16.82
CA TYR A 50 -0.33 32.46 15.84
C TYR A 50 -0.07 33.82 15.18
N THR A 51 0.33 34.82 15.98
CA THR A 51 0.67 36.16 15.48
C THR A 51 1.87 36.09 14.53
N LEU A 52 2.89 35.31 14.87
CA LEU A 52 4.05 35.06 14.02
C LEU A 52 3.65 34.40 12.70
N LEU A 53 2.81 33.36 12.73
CA LEU A 53 2.30 32.70 11.53
C LEU A 53 1.55 33.67 10.62
N LEU A 54 0.64 34.48 11.18
CA LEU A 54 -0.17 35.45 10.42
C LEU A 54 0.67 36.58 9.82
N PHE A 55 1.74 37.00 10.50
CA PHE A 55 2.65 38.04 10.05
C PHE A 55 3.62 37.52 8.98
N GLN A 56 4.28 36.39 9.24
CA GLN A 56 5.29 35.83 8.34
C GLN A 56 4.67 35.13 7.13
N ARG A 57 3.52 34.47 7.33
CA ARG A 57 2.81 33.65 6.33
C ARG A 57 3.72 32.61 5.68
N ARG A 58 4.60 32.03 6.49
CA ARG A 58 5.58 31.00 6.13
C ARG A 58 5.45 29.82 7.06
N ILE A 59 6.00 28.69 6.63
CA ILE A 59 6.08 27.51 7.48
C ILE A 59 6.87 27.91 8.74
N PRO A 60 6.43 27.51 9.94
CA PRO A 60 7.24 27.74 11.12
C PRO A 60 8.56 26.96 11.01
N GLU A 61 9.63 27.52 11.58
CA GLU A 61 10.94 26.86 11.56
C GLU A 61 10.88 25.50 12.28
N ASP A 62 10.24 25.50 13.45
CA ASP A 62 9.99 24.36 14.31
C ASP A 62 8.55 23.87 14.21
N ALA A 63 8.36 22.57 14.42
CA ALA A 63 7.06 21.92 14.48
C ALA A 63 6.20 22.50 15.61
N TRP A 64 4.90 22.65 15.36
CA TRP A 64 3.92 22.97 16.38
C TRP A 64 3.40 21.70 17.04
N GLU A 65 2.99 21.82 18.30
CA GLU A 65 2.29 20.76 19.03
C GLU A 65 0.85 20.61 18.49
N ASP A 66 0.32 19.39 18.50
CA ASP A 66 -1.02 19.10 17.99
C ASP A 66 -2.09 19.95 18.69
N SER A 67 -1.94 20.22 20.00
CA SER A 67 -2.87 21.07 20.75
C SER A 67 -2.95 22.51 20.23
N ASP A 68 -1.82 23.06 19.79
CA ASP A 68 -1.75 24.42 19.25
C ASP A 68 -2.38 24.49 17.85
N ILE A 69 -2.20 23.44 17.05
CA ILE A 69 -2.81 23.33 15.72
C ILE A 69 -4.32 23.16 15.84
N GLU A 70 -4.79 22.28 16.73
CA GLU A 70 -6.23 22.09 16.98
C GLU A 70 -6.89 23.37 17.50
N ALA A 71 -6.23 24.10 18.40
CA ALA A 71 -6.73 25.38 18.89
C ALA A 71 -6.83 26.43 17.77
N LEU A 72 -5.86 26.49 16.85
CA LEU A 72 -5.94 27.34 15.65
C LEU A 72 -7.11 26.93 14.74
N LEU A 73 -7.29 25.63 14.48
CA LEU A 73 -8.39 25.13 13.64
C LEU A 73 -9.75 25.43 14.26
N ASN A 74 -9.91 25.25 15.58
CA ASN A 74 -11.14 25.61 16.29
C ASN A 74 -11.41 27.11 16.27
N LEU A 75 -10.37 27.94 16.40
CA LEU A 75 -10.48 29.40 16.28
C LEU A 75 -10.97 29.79 14.89
N LEU A 76 -10.34 29.28 13.84
CA LEU A 76 -10.77 29.52 12.46
C LEU A 76 -12.21 29.03 12.24
N ALA A 77 -12.55 27.81 12.67
CA ALA A 77 -13.89 27.25 12.50
C ALA A 77 -14.97 28.08 13.21
N SER A 78 -14.64 28.69 14.36
CA SER A 78 -15.58 29.56 15.09
C SER A 78 -15.99 30.81 14.31
N MET A 79 -15.22 31.20 13.29
CA MET A 79 -15.49 32.36 12.42
C MET A 79 -16.43 32.04 11.25
N ASP A 80 -16.76 30.76 11.02
CA ASP A 80 -17.72 30.36 10.00
C ASP A 80 -19.15 30.47 10.54
N SER A 81 -20.06 31.06 9.74
CA SER A 81 -21.41 31.40 10.18
C SER A 81 -22.24 30.21 10.66
N ASN A 82 -21.97 29.01 10.13
CA ASN A 82 -22.63 27.77 10.56
C ASN A 82 -22.26 27.33 12.00
N ASN A 83 -21.27 27.96 12.62
CA ASN A 83 -20.86 27.69 14.00
C ASN A 83 -21.24 28.82 14.98
N PHE A 84 -21.87 29.89 14.50
CA PHE A 84 -22.30 30.99 15.38
C PHE A 84 -23.42 30.57 16.33
N TYR A 85 -23.38 31.10 17.55
CA TYR A 85 -24.43 30.89 18.53
C TYR A 85 -25.72 31.58 18.09
N LYS A 86 -26.84 30.85 18.10
CA LYS A 86 -28.19 31.35 17.72
C LYS A 86 -28.30 31.91 16.28
N VAL A 87 -27.60 31.31 15.31
CA VAL A 87 -27.77 31.66 13.90
C VAL A 87 -29.10 31.11 13.35
N SER A 88 -29.84 31.94 12.61
CA SER A 88 -31.02 31.53 11.85
C SER A 88 -30.68 31.43 10.37
N GLY A 89 -30.44 30.22 9.88
CA GLY A 89 -30.12 29.98 8.47
C GLY A 89 -31.39 29.76 7.63
N VAL A 90 -31.77 30.76 6.83
CA VAL A 90 -32.95 30.71 5.93
C VAL A 90 -32.58 30.44 4.46
N GLY A 91 -31.30 30.19 4.17
CA GLY A 91 -30.82 29.82 2.83
C GLY A 91 -30.86 28.32 2.55
N GLU A 92 -30.57 27.98 1.30
CA GLU A 92 -30.44 26.60 0.80
C GLU A 92 -29.10 25.97 1.20
N ARG A 93 -28.05 26.78 1.37
CA ARG A 93 -26.67 26.33 1.63
C ARG A 93 -26.09 26.89 2.93
N GLU A 94 -26.67 26.46 4.05
CA GLU A 94 -26.38 26.96 5.41
C GLU A 94 -25.35 26.12 6.19
N GLY A 95 -24.64 25.19 5.54
CA GLY A 95 -23.60 24.38 6.20
C GLY A 95 -24.14 23.44 7.29
N ARG A 96 -25.41 23.02 7.18
CA ARG A 96 -26.04 22.07 8.12
C ARG A 96 -25.39 20.68 7.98
N VAL A 97 -25.05 20.04 9.11
CA VAL A 97 -24.41 18.70 9.14
C VAL A 97 -25.26 17.75 9.97
N PHE A 98 -25.62 16.60 9.39
CA PHE A 98 -26.41 15.58 10.06
C PHE A 98 -25.58 14.73 11.04
N SER A 99 -24.41 14.25 10.61
CA SER A 99 -23.55 13.39 11.42
C SER A 99 -22.56 14.20 12.27
N ALA A 100 -22.58 13.98 13.59
CA ALA A 100 -21.61 14.56 14.50
C ALA A 100 -20.16 14.14 14.18
N ILE A 101 -19.95 12.92 13.67
CA ILE A 101 -18.63 12.45 13.24
C ILE A 101 -18.14 13.26 12.05
N VAL A 102 -19.00 13.52 11.07
CA VAL A 102 -18.67 14.37 9.90
C VAL A 102 -18.34 15.78 10.34
N LYS A 103 -19.09 16.35 11.30
CA LYS A 103 -18.77 17.69 11.83
C LYS A 103 -17.40 17.72 12.51
N ARG A 104 -17.14 16.77 13.43
CA ARG A 104 -15.88 16.71 14.19
C ARG A 104 -14.65 16.49 13.30
N ARG A 105 -14.70 15.55 12.35
CA ARG A 105 -13.54 15.26 11.47
C ARG A 105 -13.17 16.41 10.54
N ASN A 106 -14.06 17.38 10.33
CA ASN A 106 -13.80 18.59 9.52
C ASN A 106 -13.68 19.85 10.40
N TYR A 107 -13.50 19.70 11.73
CA TYR A 107 -13.46 20.81 12.69
C TYR A 107 -14.64 21.79 12.59
N GLY A 108 -15.79 21.37 12.06
CA GLY A 108 -16.94 22.25 11.82
C GLY A 108 -16.80 23.23 10.65
N MET A 109 -15.78 23.11 9.80
CA MET A 109 -15.60 23.90 8.57
C MET A 109 -16.34 23.26 7.39
N ILE A 110 -17.57 23.72 7.12
CA ILE A 110 -18.50 23.01 6.23
C ILE A 110 -18.76 23.73 4.90
N HIS A 111 -18.58 25.04 4.87
CA HIS A 111 -18.95 25.86 3.71
C HIS A 111 -18.03 25.70 2.49
N GLY A 112 -16.88 25.04 2.66
CA GLY A 112 -15.85 24.89 1.64
C GLY A 112 -15.04 26.18 1.42
N ILE A 113 -14.26 26.18 0.35
CA ILE A 113 -13.43 27.33 -0.07
C ILE A 113 -13.98 27.97 -1.35
N GLY A 114 -13.72 29.27 -1.50
CA GLY A 114 -14.10 30.05 -2.69
C GLY A 114 -15.56 30.51 -2.73
N ARG A 115 -15.92 31.14 -3.85
CA ARG A 115 -17.26 31.63 -4.18
C ARG A 115 -17.68 31.17 -5.58
N SER A 116 -18.95 31.44 -5.92
CA SER A 116 -19.48 31.27 -7.27
C SER A 116 -18.78 32.26 -8.22
N GLY A 117 -17.65 31.85 -8.80
CA GLY A 117 -16.89 32.62 -9.77
C GLY A 117 -15.38 32.61 -9.55
N ASP A 118 -14.89 32.20 -8.37
CA ASP A 118 -13.45 32.16 -8.08
C ASP A 118 -13.14 31.30 -6.83
N LEU A 119 -12.17 30.39 -6.97
CA LEU A 119 -11.67 29.54 -5.89
C LEU A 119 -10.90 30.33 -4.80
N ALA A 120 -10.28 31.45 -5.18
CA ALA A 120 -9.47 32.28 -4.28
C ALA A 120 -10.28 33.40 -3.60
N GLU A 121 -11.54 33.60 -4.00
CA GLU A 121 -12.37 34.68 -3.44
C GLU A 121 -12.89 34.33 -2.03
N LEU A 122 -12.86 35.32 -1.14
CA LEU A 122 -13.28 35.19 0.26
C LEU A 122 -14.79 34.90 0.35
N GLN A 123 -15.16 33.88 1.12
CA GLN A 123 -16.55 33.51 1.36
C GLN A 123 -17.11 34.26 2.59
N PRO A 124 -18.09 35.19 2.42
CA PRO A 124 -18.63 35.96 3.54
C PRO A 124 -19.32 35.10 4.61
N LYS A 125 -19.90 33.94 4.22
CA LYS A 125 -20.50 32.98 5.16
C LYS A 125 -19.45 32.12 5.90
N ALA A 126 -18.18 32.16 5.48
CA ALA A 126 -17.15 31.24 5.92
C ALA A 126 -15.77 31.93 5.95
N LEU A 127 -15.65 32.93 6.81
CA LEU A 127 -14.42 33.71 6.97
C LEU A 127 -13.26 32.84 7.47
N GLY A 128 -13.56 31.90 8.37
CA GLY A 128 -12.60 30.94 8.89
C GLY A 128 -12.04 30.04 7.81
N SER A 129 -12.93 29.39 7.04
CA SER A 129 -12.54 28.57 5.88
C SER A 129 -11.76 29.37 4.83
N SER A 130 -12.10 30.65 4.64
CA SER A 130 -11.39 31.54 3.71
C SER A 130 -9.98 31.87 4.19
N LEU A 131 -9.82 32.22 5.47
CA LEU A 131 -8.53 32.48 6.09
C LEU A 131 -7.64 31.23 6.10
N LEU A 132 -8.23 30.06 6.40
CA LEU A 132 -7.54 28.78 6.29
C LEU A 132 -6.96 28.61 4.89
N ASN A 133 -7.78 28.79 3.85
CA ASN A 133 -7.31 28.64 2.47
C ASN A 133 -6.22 29.65 2.09
N THR A 134 -6.36 30.91 2.51
CA THR A 134 -5.34 31.95 2.30
C THR A 134 -4.01 31.57 2.96
N LEU A 135 -4.05 31.08 4.19
CA LEU A 135 -2.87 30.62 4.91
C LEU A 135 -2.25 29.39 4.25
N SER A 136 -3.04 28.38 3.90
CA SER A 136 -2.54 27.18 3.21
C SER A 136 -1.84 27.52 1.90
N ASN A 137 -2.38 28.45 1.11
CA ASN A 137 -1.74 28.91 -0.14
C ASN A 137 -0.42 29.66 0.13
N ALA A 138 -0.34 30.45 1.20
CA ALA A 138 0.90 31.13 1.57
C ALA A 138 1.97 30.15 2.06
N LEU A 139 1.58 29.15 2.87
CA LEU A 139 2.47 28.07 3.28
C LEU A 139 2.93 27.23 2.07
N ALA A 140 2.04 26.95 1.12
CA ALA A 140 2.41 26.25 -0.11
C ALA A 140 3.47 27.02 -0.91
N LEU A 141 3.36 28.35 -1.00
CA LEU A 141 4.38 29.17 -1.65
C LEU A 141 5.70 29.11 -0.90
N SER A 142 5.67 29.20 0.43
CA SER A 142 6.83 29.06 1.30
C SER A 142 7.54 27.70 1.08
N VAL A 143 6.79 26.60 1.06
CA VAL A 143 7.31 25.25 0.77
C VAL A 143 7.96 25.18 -0.61
N ILE A 144 7.34 25.77 -1.63
CA ILE A 144 7.88 25.78 -3.00
C ILE A 144 9.24 26.48 -3.04
N HIS A 145 9.37 27.61 -2.33
CA HIS A 145 10.64 28.34 -2.20
C HIS A 145 11.70 27.50 -1.48
N ILE A 146 11.36 26.94 -0.32
CA ILE A 146 12.21 26.03 0.47
C ILE A 146 12.63 24.80 -0.36
N SER A 147 11.74 24.34 -1.24
CA SER A 147 11.99 23.19 -2.11
C SER A 147 13.01 23.49 -3.22
N GLY A 148 13.25 24.76 -3.54
CA GLY A 148 14.27 25.23 -4.49
C GLY A 148 13.74 26.01 -5.69
N ILE A 149 12.43 26.31 -5.76
CA ILE A 149 11.84 27.11 -6.84
C ILE A 149 11.65 28.54 -6.33
N SER A 150 12.76 29.21 -6.04
CA SER A 150 12.79 30.50 -5.34
C SER A 150 12.10 31.64 -6.10
N LYS A 151 11.98 31.53 -7.43
CA LYS A 151 11.37 32.56 -8.29
C LYS A 151 9.88 32.37 -8.50
N CYS A 152 9.28 31.28 -8.01
CA CYS A 152 7.83 31.11 -8.04
C CYS A 152 7.15 32.32 -7.37
N LYS A 153 6.22 32.97 -8.07
CA LYS A 153 5.58 34.20 -7.58
C LYS A 153 4.26 33.95 -6.90
N LYS A 154 3.52 32.94 -7.37
CA LYS A 154 2.20 32.61 -6.84
C LYS A 154 1.93 31.13 -7.01
N CYS A 155 1.16 30.57 -6.10
CA CYS A 155 0.60 29.23 -6.23
C CYS A 155 -0.80 29.16 -5.64
N ILE A 156 -1.53 28.12 -6.01
CA ILE A 156 -2.84 27.80 -5.46
C ILE A 156 -2.97 26.31 -5.21
N ILE A 157 -3.51 25.94 -4.05
CA ILE A 157 -3.93 24.58 -3.74
C ILE A 157 -5.29 24.35 -4.40
N ILE A 158 -5.40 23.27 -5.16
CA ILE A 158 -6.64 22.85 -5.83
C ILE A 158 -7.04 21.48 -5.27
N PRO A 159 -8.28 21.30 -4.79
CA PRO A 159 -8.75 20.04 -4.21
C PRO A 159 -9.15 19.02 -5.30
N VAL A 160 -8.23 18.80 -6.24
CA VAL A 160 -8.31 17.74 -7.26
C VAL A 160 -6.91 17.14 -7.45
N ALA A 161 -6.86 15.88 -7.88
CA ALA A 161 -5.60 15.22 -8.21
C ALA A 161 -4.86 15.93 -9.36
N THR A 162 -3.54 15.72 -9.44
CA THR A 162 -2.64 16.37 -10.43
C THR A 162 -3.16 16.34 -11.86
N GLY A 163 -3.74 15.22 -12.33
CA GLY A 163 -4.31 15.14 -13.67
C GLY A 163 -5.43 16.13 -13.94
N MET A 164 -6.38 16.25 -13.01
CA MET A 164 -7.48 17.21 -13.13
C MET A 164 -6.99 18.65 -13.00
N ALA A 165 -5.97 18.92 -12.18
CA ALA A 165 -5.35 20.24 -12.14
C ALA A 165 -4.65 20.59 -13.46
N MET A 166 -3.99 19.62 -14.11
CA MET A 166 -3.48 19.80 -15.47
C MET A 166 -4.62 20.07 -16.47
N THR A 167 -5.76 19.39 -16.38
CA THR A 167 -6.94 19.70 -17.20
C THR A 167 -7.38 21.15 -17.02
N LEU A 168 -7.43 21.65 -15.78
CA LEU A 168 -7.75 23.06 -15.51
C LEU A 168 -6.72 24.02 -16.11
N CYS A 169 -5.43 23.69 -16.05
CA CYS A 169 -4.38 24.46 -16.72
C CYS A 169 -4.58 24.51 -18.24
N LEU A 170 -4.93 23.38 -18.87
CA LEU A 170 -5.22 23.33 -20.31
C LEU A 170 -6.46 24.12 -20.69
N MET A 171 -7.52 24.07 -19.88
CA MET A 171 -8.70 24.91 -20.06
C MET A 171 -8.35 26.41 -19.94
N ASN A 172 -7.43 26.75 -19.04
CA ASN A 172 -6.92 28.11 -18.89
C ASN A 172 -6.19 28.59 -20.14
N PHE A 173 -5.26 27.78 -20.67
CA PHE A 173 -4.59 28.10 -21.93
C PHE A 173 -5.57 28.19 -23.09
N ARG A 174 -6.62 27.37 -23.13
CA ARG A 174 -7.60 27.39 -24.23
C ARG A 174 -8.45 28.66 -24.22
N LYS A 175 -8.73 29.21 -23.04
CA LYS A 175 -9.36 30.53 -22.92
C LYS A 175 -8.47 31.63 -23.49
N ALA A 176 -7.15 31.52 -23.32
CA ALA A 176 -6.18 32.48 -23.86
C ALA A 176 -5.87 32.25 -25.35
N ARG A 177 -5.96 31.00 -25.83
CA ARG A 177 -5.67 30.58 -27.22
C ARG A 177 -6.84 29.74 -27.77
N PRO A 178 -7.99 30.36 -28.09
CA PRO A 178 -9.21 29.63 -28.48
C PRO A 178 -9.10 28.85 -29.80
N GLN A 179 -8.22 29.29 -30.70
CA GLN A 179 -7.92 28.65 -31.99
C GLN A 179 -7.02 27.42 -31.86
N ALA A 180 -6.30 27.26 -30.74
CA ALA A 180 -5.32 26.21 -30.59
C ALA A 180 -5.95 24.87 -30.20
N THR A 181 -5.73 23.85 -31.02
CA THR A 181 -6.31 22.51 -30.88
C THR A 181 -5.29 21.41 -30.62
N HIS A 182 -3.99 21.73 -30.58
CA HIS A 182 -2.93 20.73 -30.48
C HIS A 182 -2.15 20.84 -29.16
N VAL A 183 -1.92 19.70 -28.50
CA VAL A 183 -1.07 19.61 -27.31
C VAL A 183 0.11 18.70 -27.62
N ILE A 184 1.33 19.23 -27.50
CA ILE A 184 2.56 18.46 -27.69
C ILE A 184 2.99 17.93 -26.33
N TRP A 185 3.22 16.64 -26.22
CA TRP A 185 3.49 15.99 -24.93
C TRP A 185 4.69 15.06 -24.99
N SER A 186 5.65 15.29 -24.09
CA SER A 186 6.80 14.40 -23.89
C SER A 186 6.33 13.07 -23.30
N ARG A 187 6.43 11.98 -24.06
CA ARG A 187 5.88 10.68 -23.66
C ARG A 187 6.33 10.26 -22.26
N VAL A 188 5.34 9.97 -21.40
CA VAL A 188 5.50 9.30 -20.11
C VAL A 188 4.29 8.39 -19.84
N ASP A 189 4.52 7.08 -19.81
CA ASP A 189 3.47 6.07 -19.65
C ASP A 189 2.78 6.09 -18.25
N GLN A 190 1.94 7.10 -18.05
CA GLN A 190 1.08 7.34 -16.90
C GLN A 190 -0.28 7.83 -17.42
N LYS A 191 -1.34 7.07 -17.09
CA LYS A 191 -2.69 7.27 -17.68
C LYS A 191 -3.27 8.67 -17.46
N SER A 192 -3.05 9.25 -16.28
CA SER A 192 -3.60 10.55 -15.90
C SER A 192 -3.04 11.70 -16.75
N CYS A 193 -1.82 11.58 -17.27
CA CYS A 193 -1.19 12.59 -18.13
C CYS A 193 -1.80 12.63 -19.54
N ILE A 194 -2.38 11.51 -19.99
CA ILE A 194 -3.10 11.40 -21.27
C ILE A 194 -4.54 11.85 -21.07
N LYS A 195 -5.20 11.27 -20.05
CA LYS A 195 -6.61 11.56 -19.74
C LYS A 195 -6.87 13.03 -19.44
N CYS A 196 -5.89 13.76 -18.89
CA CYS A 196 -6.09 15.19 -18.63
C CYS A 196 -6.26 16.03 -19.91
N ILE A 197 -5.68 15.58 -21.02
CA ILE A 197 -5.74 16.21 -22.34
C ILE A 197 -7.00 15.75 -23.08
N THR A 198 -7.22 14.44 -23.15
CA THR A 198 -8.35 13.84 -23.89
C THR A 198 -9.70 14.10 -23.25
N ALA A 199 -9.74 14.48 -21.95
CA ALA A 199 -10.97 14.92 -21.29
C ALA A 199 -11.51 16.26 -21.85
N ILE A 200 -10.71 16.99 -22.63
CA ILE A 200 -11.11 18.25 -23.24
C ILE A 200 -11.43 18.01 -24.72
N GLU A 201 -12.71 18.13 -25.09
CA GLU A 201 -13.19 17.91 -26.45
C GLU A 201 -12.53 18.88 -27.46
N GLY A 202 -12.07 18.37 -28.59
CA GLY A 202 -11.42 19.15 -29.64
C GLY A 202 -9.93 19.42 -29.43
N LEU A 203 -9.30 18.88 -28.38
CA LEU A 203 -7.85 18.83 -28.28
C LEU A 203 -7.30 17.53 -28.88
N THR A 204 -6.25 17.67 -29.68
CA THR A 204 -5.49 16.57 -30.27
C THR A 204 -4.15 16.43 -29.56
N LEU A 205 -3.89 15.23 -29.05
CA LEU A 205 -2.62 14.89 -28.40
C LEU A 205 -1.58 14.47 -29.44
N HIS A 206 -0.44 15.17 -29.47
CA HIS A 206 0.75 14.79 -30.22
C HIS A 206 1.79 14.22 -29.27
N VAL A 207 2.04 12.91 -29.40
CA VAL A 207 2.97 12.17 -28.55
C VAL A 207 4.39 12.29 -29.11
N VAL A 208 5.28 12.91 -28.35
CA VAL A 208 6.71 12.98 -28.69
C VAL A 208 7.44 11.84 -27.98
N GLU A 209 7.91 10.87 -28.77
CA GLU A 209 8.69 9.73 -28.30
C GLU A 209 10.02 10.18 -27.68
N GLN A 210 10.44 9.49 -26.63
CA GLN A 210 11.73 9.74 -25.99
C GLN A 210 12.88 9.20 -26.87
N ILE A 211 14.04 9.84 -26.80
CA ILE A 211 15.26 9.37 -27.48
C ILE A 211 16.13 8.56 -26.51
N TYR A 212 16.65 7.43 -26.99
CA TYR A 212 17.64 6.65 -26.23
C TYR A 212 18.99 7.35 -26.24
N GLN A 213 19.55 7.54 -25.04
CA GLN A 213 20.96 7.88 -24.85
C GLN A 213 21.60 6.77 -24.03
N HIS A 214 22.30 5.84 -24.68
CA HIS A 214 22.69 4.56 -24.09
C HIS A 214 21.44 3.77 -23.65
N ASP A 215 21.30 3.43 -22.36
CA ASP A 215 20.15 2.67 -21.85
C ASP A 215 19.08 3.54 -21.15
N ARG A 216 19.27 4.86 -21.09
CA ARG A 216 18.28 5.80 -20.54
C ARG A 216 17.48 6.51 -21.64
N LEU A 217 16.28 6.94 -21.29
CA LEU A 217 15.41 7.73 -22.16
C LEU A 217 15.50 9.21 -21.78
N CYS A 218 15.61 10.07 -22.80
CA CYS A 218 15.74 11.52 -22.67
C CYS A 218 14.75 12.24 -23.60
N THR A 219 14.50 13.52 -23.31
CA THR A 219 13.63 14.38 -24.13
C THR A 219 14.15 14.48 -25.55
N ASN A 220 13.28 14.26 -26.53
CA ASN A 220 13.57 14.50 -27.94
C ASN A 220 13.17 15.93 -28.33
N VAL A 221 13.98 16.91 -27.90
CA VAL A 221 13.73 18.34 -28.19
C VAL A 221 13.67 18.63 -29.70
N PRO A 222 14.55 18.05 -30.56
CA PRO A 222 14.45 18.24 -32.01
C PRO A 222 13.10 17.81 -32.58
N LEU A 223 12.57 16.65 -32.16
CA LEU A 223 11.26 16.19 -32.61
C LEU A 223 10.12 17.08 -32.07
N MET A 224 10.25 17.62 -30.85
CA MET A 224 9.29 18.62 -30.35
C MET A 224 9.27 19.86 -31.24
N GLN A 225 10.44 20.37 -31.60
CA GLN A 225 10.58 21.53 -32.48
C GLN A 225 9.98 21.25 -33.86
N GLU A 226 10.34 20.13 -34.48
CA GLU A 226 9.76 19.70 -35.77
C GLU A 226 8.23 19.62 -35.70
N THR A 227 7.70 19.05 -34.61
CA THR A 227 6.24 18.95 -34.39
C THR A 227 5.60 20.34 -34.27
N VAL A 228 6.24 21.29 -33.59
CA VAL A 228 5.76 22.68 -33.49
C VAL A 228 5.71 23.34 -34.88
N GLU A 229 6.79 23.18 -35.66
CA GLU A 229 6.92 23.76 -36.99
C GLU A 229 5.86 23.20 -37.96
N VAL A 230 5.64 21.88 -37.95
CA VAL A 230 4.62 21.20 -38.78
C VAL A 230 3.20 21.64 -38.44
N LEU A 231 2.89 21.86 -37.15
CA LEU A 231 1.54 22.19 -36.70
C LEU A 231 1.21 23.69 -36.79
N ASN A 232 2.20 24.54 -37.01
CA ASN A 232 2.18 25.98 -36.79
C ASN A 232 2.00 26.34 -35.29
N PRO A 233 2.90 27.14 -34.68
CA PRO A 233 2.81 27.58 -33.28
C PRO A 233 1.44 28.14 -32.83
N GLU A 234 0.71 28.81 -33.73
CA GLU A 234 -0.60 29.38 -33.41
C GLU A 234 -1.67 28.33 -33.08
N ASN A 235 -1.55 27.13 -33.66
CA ASN A 235 -2.47 26.02 -33.43
C ASN A 235 -2.06 25.15 -32.22
N VAL A 236 -0.86 25.37 -31.66
CA VAL A 236 -0.38 24.67 -30.48
C VAL A 236 -0.86 25.37 -29.21
N LEU A 237 -1.59 24.63 -28.38
CA LEU A 237 -2.16 25.09 -27.14
C LEU A 237 -1.08 25.24 -26.07
N CYS A 238 -0.25 24.20 -25.92
CA CYS A 238 0.90 24.18 -25.01
C CYS A 238 1.82 22.99 -25.30
N ILE A 239 3.04 23.06 -24.78
CA ILE A 239 3.94 21.91 -24.62
C ILE A 239 3.88 21.42 -23.17
N ILE A 240 3.72 20.11 -22.99
CA ILE A 240 3.71 19.46 -21.68
C ILE A 240 4.98 18.63 -21.49
N THR A 241 5.75 18.99 -20.46
CA THR A 241 6.94 18.25 -20.01
C THR A 241 6.69 17.60 -18.64
N THR A 242 7.54 16.65 -18.25
CA THR A 242 7.47 15.92 -16.98
C THR A 242 8.84 15.82 -16.35
N THR A 243 8.96 16.31 -15.12
CA THR A 243 10.19 16.22 -14.32
C THR A 243 10.26 14.90 -13.56
N SER A 244 9.30 14.63 -12.68
CA SER A 244 9.27 13.44 -11.84
C SER A 244 8.65 12.25 -12.60
N CYS A 245 9.47 11.28 -12.98
CA CYS A 245 9.06 10.09 -13.73
C CYS A 245 9.76 8.80 -13.25
N PHE A 246 9.25 7.64 -13.68
CA PHE A 246 9.90 6.34 -13.42
C PHE A 246 11.13 6.18 -14.32
N ALA A 247 12.21 5.60 -13.79
CA ALA A 247 13.34 5.17 -14.61
C ALA A 247 12.87 4.07 -15.59
N PRO A 248 13.47 3.90 -16.78
CA PRO A 248 14.70 4.52 -17.28
C PRO A 248 14.49 5.90 -17.92
N ARG A 249 13.28 6.47 -17.84
CA ARG A 249 13.03 7.84 -18.26
C ARG A 249 13.74 8.82 -17.33
N SER A 250 14.50 9.72 -17.93
CA SER A 250 15.05 10.89 -17.26
C SER A 250 14.00 11.98 -17.16
N PRO A 251 14.08 12.86 -16.14
CA PRO A 251 13.36 14.13 -16.16
C PRO A 251 13.56 14.84 -17.48
N ASP A 252 12.51 15.50 -17.97
CA ASP A 252 12.64 16.26 -19.22
C ASP A 252 13.72 17.34 -19.11
N ASN A 253 14.38 17.65 -20.24
CA ASN A 253 15.24 18.81 -20.33
C ASN A 253 14.41 20.09 -20.45
N ILE A 254 13.77 20.46 -19.34
CA ILE A 254 12.83 21.57 -19.26
C ILE A 254 13.48 22.93 -19.54
N GLU A 255 14.80 23.05 -19.41
CA GLU A 255 15.54 24.27 -19.80
C GLU A 255 15.47 24.47 -21.32
N LEU A 256 15.88 23.47 -22.12
CA LEU A 256 15.81 23.58 -23.58
C LEU A 256 14.37 23.68 -24.08
N VAL A 257 13.43 22.96 -23.46
CA VAL A 257 12.01 23.08 -23.84
C VAL A 257 11.46 24.46 -23.47
N SER A 258 11.91 25.07 -22.37
CA SER A 258 11.49 26.43 -22.02
C SER A 258 12.03 27.47 -23.01
N GLU A 259 13.25 27.32 -23.51
CA GLU A 259 13.81 28.16 -24.58
C GLU A 259 12.99 28.01 -25.86
N LEU A 260 12.64 26.78 -26.25
CA LEU A 260 11.76 26.49 -27.38
C LEU A 260 10.38 27.15 -27.23
N CYS A 261 9.77 27.04 -26.05
CA CYS A 261 8.47 27.63 -25.76
C CYS A 261 8.50 29.17 -25.80
N ASP A 262 9.62 29.77 -25.40
CA ASP A 262 9.82 31.22 -25.47
C ASP A 262 9.98 31.66 -26.93
N GLN A 263 10.81 30.95 -27.70
CA GLN A 263 11.06 31.22 -29.13
C GLN A 263 9.78 31.21 -29.97
N PHE A 264 8.89 30.24 -29.73
CA PHE A 264 7.66 30.06 -30.51
C PHE A 264 6.41 30.69 -29.86
N ASP A 265 6.55 31.40 -28.73
CA ASP A 265 5.44 31.95 -27.94
C ASP A 265 4.34 30.91 -27.61
N ILE A 266 4.75 29.72 -27.18
CA ILE A 266 3.86 28.62 -26.82
C ILE A 266 3.85 28.44 -25.29
N PRO A 267 2.67 28.32 -24.66
CA PRO A 267 2.60 28.04 -23.24
C PRO A 267 3.29 26.73 -22.85
N HIS A 268 4.01 26.74 -21.72
CA HIS A 268 4.72 25.57 -21.21
C HIS A 268 4.15 25.12 -19.86
N LEU A 269 3.64 23.89 -19.82
CA LEU A 269 3.10 23.23 -18.63
C LEU A 269 4.04 22.12 -18.15
N VAL A 270 4.54 22.24 -16.92
CA VAL A 270 5.42 21.22 -16.33
C VAL A 270 4.66 20.33 -15.36
N ASN A 271 4.55 19.05 -15.68
CA ASN A 271 4.10 18.02 -14.74
C ASN A 271 5.21 17.70 -13.73
N ASN A 272 5.12 18.32 -12.55
CA ASN A 272 6.06 18.16 -11.44
C ASN A 272 5.45 17.34 -10.29
N ALA A 273 4.62 16.35 -10.63
CA ALA A 273 3.77 15.57 -9.72
C ALA A 273 4.42 15.27 -8.35
N TYR A 274 5.61 14.67 -8.34
CA TYR A 274 6.32 14.31 -7.12
C TYR A 274 7.75 14.86 -7.09
N GLY A 275 7.97 16.04 -7.70
CA GLY A 275 9.30 16.62 -7.82
C GLY A 275 9.71 17.59 -6.72
N LEU A 276 8.79 18.09 -5.86
CA LEU A 276 9.15 19.04 -4.79
C LEU A 276 10.12 18.44 -3.75
N GLN A 277 10.00 17.14 -3.52
CA GLN A 277 10.94 16.38 -2.69
C GLN A 277 12.37 16.29 -3.25
N SER A 278 12.63 16.76 -4.48
CA SER A 278 13.94 16.73 -5.13
C SER A 278 14.44 18.13 -5.43
N SER A 279 15.47 18.58 -4.70
CA SER A 279 16.12 19.89 -4.92
C SER A 279 16.67 20.04 -6.33
N LYS A 280 17.17 18.96 -6.94
CA LYS A 280 17.66 18.97 -8.33
C LYS A 280 16.55 19.29 -9.33
N LEU A 281 15.36 18.69 -9.16
CA LEU A 281 14.22 18.95 -10.06
C LEU A 281 13.67 20.37 -9.86
N CYS A 282 13.57 20.82 -8.61
CA CYS A 282 13.17 22.19 -8.28
C CYS A 282 14.13 23.23 -8.86
N SER A 283 15.44 23.02 -8.71
CA SER A 283 16.46 23.91 -9.27
C SER A 283 16.41 23.96 -10.79
N ALA A 284 16.19 22.83 -11.46
CA ALA A 284 16.03 22.79 -12.91
C ALA A 284 14.80 23.61 -13.35
N LEU A 285 13.72 23.59 -12.55
CA LEU A 285 12.49 24.34 -12.84
C LEU A 285 12.67 25.85 -12.64
N ASP A 286 13.40 26.26 -11.60
CA ASP A 286 13.80 27.66 -11.39
C ASP A 286 14.72 28.16 -12.53
N GLN A 287 15.63 27.30 -13.00
CA GLN A 287 16.55 27.58 -14.11
C GLN A 287 15.84 27.65 -15.47
N ALA A 288 14.86 26.78 -15.72
CA ALA A 288 14.06 26.82 -16.94
C ALA A 288 13.32 28.16 -17.09
N ASN A 289 12.67 28.64 -16.02
CA ASN A 289 12.04 29.96 -16.04
C ASN A 289 13.05 31.12 -16.24
N ARG A 290 14.32 30.94 -15.84
CA ARG A 290 15.34 31.96 -16.09
C ARG A 290 15.78 32.00 -17.55
N ARG A 291 15.81 30.84 -18.22
CA ARG A 291 16.34 30.68 -19.58
C ARG A 291 15.29 30.88 -20.67
N GLY A 292 14.03 30.56 -20.38
CA GLY A 292 12.93 30.73 -21.32
C GLY A 292 11.59 30.76 -20.60
N ARG A 293 10.59 30.15 -21.20
CA ARG A 293 9.20 30.23 -20.77
C ARG A 293 8.74 29.00 -19.98
N VAL A 294 8.23 29.25 -18.77
CA VAL A 294 7.43 28.28 -17.99
C VAL A 294 6.19 29.00 -17.46
N ASP A 295 5.00 28.59 -17.89
CA ASP A 295 3.76 29.28 -17.50
C ASP A 295 3.24 28.74 -16.18
N MET A 296 3.11 27.40 -16.07
CA MET A 296 2.61 26.73 -14.88
C MET A 296 3.32 25.41 -14.63
N PHE A 297 3.38 25.00 -13.37
CA PHE A 297 3.80 23.67 -12.96
C PHE A 297 2.85 23.09 -11.92
N VAL A 298 2.60 21.78 -11.99
CA VAL A 298 1.59 21.11 -11.15
C VAL A 298 2.25 20.02 -10.32
N GLN A 299 1.93 19.97 -9.03
CA GLN A 299 2.45 18.98 -8.07
C GLN A 299 1.30 18.32 -7.31
N SER A 300 1.49 17.08 -6.86
CA SER A 300 0.54 16.39 -5.99
C SER A 300 0.89 16.66 -4.53
N VAL A 301 -0.12 16.78 -3.67
CA VAL A 301 0.11 16.99 -2.23
C VAL A 301 0.50 15.69 -1.54
N ASP A 302 -0.15 14.58 -1.91
CA ASP A 302 0.08 13.26 -1.32
C ASP A 302 1.52 12.79 -1.49
N LYS A 303 2.09 12.96 -2.69
CA LYS A 303 3.43 12.44 -3.02
C LYS A 303 4.59 13.29 -2.49
N ASN A 304 4.33 14.54 -2.09
CA ASN A 304 5.37 15.44 -1.60
C ASN A 304 5.26 15.73 -0.10
N PHE A 305 4.08 15.53 0.50
CA PHE A 305 3.81 15.95 1.88
C PHE A 305 3.16 14.86 2.75
N MET A 306 3.05 13.62 2.25
CA MET A 306 2.51 12.48 3.03
C MET A 306 1.05 12.70 3.47
N MET A 307 0.26 13.30 2.58
CA MET A 307 -1.15 13.62 2.78
C MET A 307 -2.06 12.61 2.06
N PRO A 308 -3.37 12.55 2.38
CA PRO A 308 -4.33 11.80 1.59
C PRO A 308 -4.35 12.23 0.11
N VAL A 309 -4.60 11.25 -0.77
CA VAL A 309 -4.74 11.50 -2.21
C VAL A 309 -5.94 12.40 -2.48
N GLY A 310 -5.78 13.37 -3.39
CA GLY A 310 -6.91 14.17 -3.88
C GLY A 310 -6.63 15.66 -4.01
N GLY A 311 -5.44 16.12 -3.65
CA GLY A 311 -5.02 17.52 -3.79
C GLY A 311 -3.85 17.73 -4.74
N SER A 312 -3.73 18.95 -5.23
CA SER A 312 -2.59 19.41 -6.00
C SER A 312 -2.26 20.86 -5.69
N ILE A 313 -1.03 21.25 -6.00
CA ILE A 313 -0.59 22.64 -6.00
C ILE A 313 -0.31 23.00 -7.46
N VAL A 314 -0.75 24.18 -7.88
CA VAL A 314 -0.35 24.76 -9.16
C VAL A 314 0.45 26.02 -8.86
N GLY A 315 1.71 26.02 -9.26
CA GLY A 315 2.61 27.17 -9.14
C GLY A 315 2.85 27.84 -10.48
N GLY A 316 3.17 29.13 -10.44
CA GLY A 316 3.50 29.93 -11.61
C GLY A 316 4.48 31.05 -11.31
N PHE A 317 5.20 31.48 -12.34
CA PHE A 317 6.15 32.60 -12.27
C PHE A 317 5.49 33.94 -12.59
N LYS A 318 4.31 33.92 -13.21
CA LYS A 318 3.45 35.09 -13.48
C LYS A 318 2.18 34.99 -12.61
N PRO A 319 1.95 35.87 -11.63
CA PRO A 319 0.77 35.81 -10.76
C PRO A 319 -0.56 35.79 -11.53
N GLU A 320 -0.63 36.52 -12.65
CA GLU A 320 -1.83 36.73 -13.44
C GLU A 320 -2.38 35.40 -14.00
N ILE A 321 -1.48 34.48 -14.36
CA ILE A 321 -1.89 33.18 -14.91
C ILE A 321 -2.51 32.30 -13.84
N VAL A 322 -1.94 32.30 -12.63
CA VAL A 322 -2.46 31.54 -11.49
C VAL A 322 -3.80 32.12 -11.02
N ASP A 323 -3.95 33.45 -11.06
CA ASP A 323 -5.22 34.12 -10.76
C ASP A 323 -6.30 33.84 -11.81
N SER A 324 -5.91 33.71 -13.07
CA SER A 324 -6.85 33.32 -14.12
C SER A 324 -7.29 31.86 -13.99
N LEU A 325 -6.44 30.99 -13.43
CA LEU A 325 -6.77 29.59 -13.13
C LEU A 325 -7.78 29.47 -11.99
N SER A 326 -7.64 30.25 -10.91
CA SER A 326 -8.56 30.19 -9.76
C SER A 326 -10.00 30.50 -10.16
N LYS A 327 -10.18 31.43 -11.11
CA LYS A 327 -11.47 31.85 -11.68
C LYS A 327 -12.12 30.82 -12.60
N LEU A 328 -11.39 29.80 -13.04
CA LEU A 328 -11.92 28.79 -13.96
C LEU A 328 -12.58 27.61 -13.26
N TYR A 329 -12.26 27.34 -11.99
CA TYR A 329 -12.69 26.14 -11.27
C TYR A 329 -14.22 26.07 -11.11
N PRO A 330 -14.98 25.31 -11.92
CA PRO A 330 -16.43 25.19 -11.74
C PRO A 330 -16.67 24.39 -10.46
N GLY A 331 -17.41 24.94 -9.50
CA GLY A 331 -17.54 24.40 -8.14
C GLY A 331 -18.36 23.14 -8.02
N LEU A 332 -17.88 22.07 -8.66
CA LEU A 332 -18.44 20.76 -8.99
C LEU A 332 -18.81 20.65 -10.50
N PHE A 333 -17.98 19.91 -11.24
CA PHE A 333 -18.24 19.51 -12.63
C PHE A 333 -19.01 18.18 -12.63
N TYR A 334 -20.26 18.18 -13.10
CA TYR A 334 -20.89 16.96 -13.61
C TYR A 334 -20.67 16.94 -15.12
N MET A 335 -19.84 16.02 -15.59
CA MET A 335 -19.80 15.66 -17.01
C MET A 335 -21.06 14.83 -17.28
N LEU A 336 -22.17 15.49 -17.61
CA LEU A 336 -23.36 14.79 -18.12
C LEU A 336 -23.03 14.30 -19.53
N THR A 337 -22.58 13.05 -19.65
CA THR A 337 -22.62 12.30 -20.91
C THR A 337 -24.08 12.10 -21.30
N THR A 338 -24.62 13.04 -22.07
CA THR A 338 -25.94 12.86 -22.67
C THR A 338 -25.77 12.00 -23.92
N ILE A 339 -26.05 10.70 -23.81
CA ILE A 339 -26.34 9.89 -24.99
C ILE A 339 -27.71 10.34 -25.49
N ARG A 340 -27.77 11.09 -26.60
CA ARG A 340 -28.97 11.16 -27.43
C ARG A 340 -28.63 11.02 -28.90
N SER A 341 -29.20 9.97 -29.47
CA SER A 341 -29.44 9.77 -30.89
C SER A 341 -30.07 11.00 -31.54
N ASN A 342 -29.45 11.45 -32.64
CA ASN A 342 -30.04 12.22 -33.73
C ASN A 342 -30.61 13.63 -33.47
N VAL A 343 -29.79 14.59 -33.02
CA VAL A 343 -29.95 16.00 -33.45
C VAL A 343 -28.59 16.68 -33.61
N ARG A 344 -28.34 17.27 -34.79
CA ARG A 344 -27.16 18.08 -35.11
C ARG A 344 -27.11 19.35 -34.26
N SER A 345 -25.93 19.61 -33.69
CA SER A 345 -25.42 20.86 -33.09
C SER A 345 -26.28 21.50 -31.99
N VAL A 346 -25.87 21.29 -30.73
CA VAL A 346 -26.08 22.25 -29.64
C VAL A 346 -24.71 22.84 -29.31
N ILE A 347 -24.50 24.11 -29.65
CA ILE A 347 -23.37 24.89 -29.13
C ILE A 347 -23.63 25.09 -27.64
N CYS A 348 -23.06 24.24 -26.80
CA CYS A 348 -22.95 24.54 -25.38
C CYS A 348 -21.91 25.65 -25.24
N ARG A 349 -22.35 26.92 -25.20
CA ARG A 349 -21.52 27.98 -24.60
C ARG A 349 -21.38 27.61 -23.13
N CYS A 350 -20.30 26.93 -22.76
CA CYS A 350 -19.91 26.73 -21.37
C CYS A 350 -19.69 28.11 -20.74
N CYS A 351 -20.71 28.66 -20.10
CA CYS A 351 -20.55 29.71 -19.11
C CYS A 351 -19.85 29.06 -17.90
N TYR A 352 -18.52 29.03 -17.92
CA TYR A 352 -17.69 28.54 -16.82
C TYR A 352 -17.80 29.51 -15.65
N ASN A 353 -18.86 29.40 -14.86
CA ASN A 353 -18.92 30.05 -13.55
C ASN A 353 -18.19 29.15 -12.57
N ALA A 354 -17.11 29.67 -11.99
CA ALA A 354 -16.43 28.96 -10.94
C ALA A 354 -17.36 28.72 -9.73
N GLY A 355 -17.01 27.83 -8.82
CA GLY A 355 -17.82 27.62 -7.62
C GLY A 355 -17.01 27.04 -6.47
N ARG A 356 -17.71 26.73 -5.37
CA ARG A 356 -17.08 26.28 -4.13
C ARG A 356 -16.41 24.91 -4.28
N ALA A 357 -15.31 24.72 -3.57
CA ALA A 357 -14.60 23.45 -3.52
C ALA A 357 -14.43 22.95 -2.07
N SER A 358 -13.99 21.70 -1.93
CA SER A 358 -13.70 21.13 -0.60
C SER A 358 -12.54 21.86 0.07
N ALA A 359 -12.70 22.18 1.36
CA ALA A 359 -11.64 22.75 2.20
C ALA A 359 -10.66 21.70 2.76
N SER A 360 -10.99 20.39 2.65
CA SER A 360 -10.22 19.31 3.30
C SER A 360 -8.75 19.34 2.92
N VAL A 361 -8.44 19.48 1.62
CA VAL A 361 -7.06 19.48 1.14
C VAL A 361 -6.27 20.66 1.73
N SER A 362 -6.86 21.86 1.77
CA SER A 362 -6.22 23.02 2.36
C SER A 362 -6.02 22.87 3.87
N MET A 363 -6.97 22.23 4.57
CA MET A 363 -6.90 21.97 6.01
C MET A 363 -5.84 20.93 6.34
N ASP A 364 -5.83 19.81 5.61
CA ASP A 364 -4.82 18.77 5.72
C ASP A 364 -3.43 19.38 5.45
N PHE A 365 -3.30 20.21 4.41
CA PHE A 365 -2.04 20.86 4.07
C PHE A 365 -1.55 21.80 5.18
N LEU A 366 -2.44 22.67 5.70
CA LEU A 366 -2.12 23.58 6.79
C LEU A 366 -1.63 22.79 8.01
N THR A 367 -2.40 21.79 8.43
CA THR A 367 -2.10 20.94 9.59
C THR A 367 -0.76 20.24 9.43
N THR A 368 -0.53 19.61 8.27
CA THR A 368 0.73 18.91 7.98
C THR A 368 1.93 19.86 7.97
N MET A 369 1.81 21.06 7.41
CA MET A 369 2.92 22.03 7.38
C MET A 369 3.25 22.59 8.76
N LEU A 370 2.25 22.84 9.61
CA LEU A 370 2.46 23.31 10.98
C LEU A 370 3.05 22.21 11.87
N ALA A 371 2.56 20.97 11.77
CA ALA A 371 3.06 19.83 12.53
C ALA A 371 4.47 19.40 12.08
N MET A 372 4.80 19.60 10.81
CA MET A 372 6.12 19.25 10.28
C MET A 372 7.15 20.35 10.58
N GLY A 373 6.83 21.60 10.28
CA GLY A 373 7.82 22.68 10.31
C GLY A 373 8.89 22.55 9.22
N GLU A 374 9.67 23.61 9.03
CA GLU A 374 10.69 23.69 7.98
C GLU A 374 11.87 22.74 8.25
N ARG A 375 12.37 22.66 9.49
CA ARG A 375 13.50 21.79 9.86
C ARG A 375 13.21 20.32 9.57
N GLN A 376 12.03 19.81 9.93
CA GLN A 376 11.66 18.42 9.69
C GLN A 376 11.47 18.14 8.19
N TYR A 377 10.84 19.07 7.44
CA TYR A 377 10.71 18.92 6.00
C TYR A 377 12.08 18.83 5.31
N HIS A 378 13.04 19.67 5.70
CA HIS A 378 14.43 19.58 5.24
C HIS A 378 15.12 18.28 5.63
N SER A 379 14.94 17.84 6.88
CA SER A 379 15.47 16.58 7.39
C SER A 379 14.98 15.40 6.55
N MET A 380 13.67 15.31 6.29
CA MET A 380 13.08 14.23 5.50
C MET A 380 13.53 14.25 4.04
N ARG A 381 13.70 15.43 3.42
CA ARG A 381 14.26 15.54 2.06
C ARG A 381 15.72 15.08 2.02
N SER A 382 16.50 15.39 3.04
CA SER A 382 17.89 14.95 3.17
C SER A 382 17.98 13.43 3.39
N ALA A 383 17.15 12.90 4.29
CA ALA A 383 17.04 11.46 4.55
C ALA A 383 16.68 10.70 3.28
N ARG A 384 15.72 11.20 2.48
CA ARG A 384 15.36 10.62 1.17
C ARG A 384 16.56 10.47 0.23
N VAL A 385 17.49 11.44 0.21
CA VAL A 385 18.71 11.34 -0.61
C VAL A 385 19.62 10.21 -0.12
N GLY A 386 19.80 10.08 1.20
CA GLY A 386 20.54 8.96 1.80
C GLY A 386 19.89 7.61 1.53
N HIS A 387 18.57 7.52 1.69
CA HIS A 387 17.76 6.33 1.39
C HIS A 387 17.83 5.94 -0.09
N PHE A 388 17.85 6.92 -1.01
CA PHE A 388 18.08 6.64 -2.43
C PHE A 388 19.45 5.99 -2.66
N GLN A 389 20.50 6.49 -2.01
CA GLN A 389 21.86 5.92 -2.15
C GLN A 389 21.94 4.49 -1.58
N GLN A 390 21.33 4.24 -0.43
CA GLN A 390 21.28 2.91 0.19
C GLN A 390 20.48 1.92 -0.65
N LEU A 391 19.29 2.32 -1.11
CA LEU A 391 18.47 1.51 -2.01
C LEU A 391 19.22 1.20 -3.31
N HIS A 392 19.89 2.20 -3.89
CA HIS A 392 20.71 2.01 -5.09
C HIS A 392 21.86 1.02 -4.86
N ALA A 393 22.61 1.18 -3.77
CA ALA A 393 23.72 0.28 -3.43
C ALA A 393 23.23 -1.16 -3.19
N GLY A 394 22.13 -1.35 -2.48
CA GLY A 394 21.53 -2.66 -2.24
C GLY A 394 21.02 -3.32 -3.52
N LEU A 395 20.33 -2.57 -4.38
CA LEU A 395 19.90 -3.07 -5.69
C LEU A 395 21.09 -3.38 -6.61
N GLN A 396 22.20 -2.63 -6.49
CA GLN A 396 23.41 -2.88 -7.26
C GLN A 396 24.07 -4.20 -6.83
N ALA A 397 24.13 -4.46 -5.53
CA ALA A 397 24.63 -5.72 -4.98
C ALA A 397 23.74 -6.90 -5.40
N TRP A 398 22.42 -6.75 -5.31
CA TRP A 398 21.47 -7.76 -5.76
C TRP A 398 21.62 -8.05 -7.27
N ALA A 399 21.68 -6.99 -8.09
CA ALA A 399 21.82 -7.11 -9.54
C ALA A 399 23.12 -7.84 -9.91
N ALA A 400 24.24 -7.51 -9.26
CA ALA A 400 25.50 -8.21 -9.47
C ALA A 400 25.41 -9.72 -9.12
N LYS A 401 24.69 -10.08 -8.05
CA LYS A 401 24.48 -11.47 -7.63
C LYS A 401 23.58 -12.26 -8.59
N THR A 402 22.60 -11.61 -9.21
CA THR A 402 21.66 -12.24 -10.16
C THR A 402 22.11 -12.15 -11.61
N ASN A 403 23.29 -11.57 -11.88
CA ASN A 403 23.80 -11.23 -13.21
C ASN A 403 22.91 -10.24 -13.99
N GLU A 404 22.16 -9.42 -13.27
CA GLU A 404 21.41 -8.27 -13.79
C GLU A 404 22.23 -6.97 -13.66
N GLN A 405 21.71 -5.86 -14.16
CA GLN A 405 22.38 -4.57 -14.19
C GLN A 405 21.44 -3.43 -13.80
N ILE A 406 21.95 -2.44 -13.06
CA ILE A 406 21.23 -1.16 -12.89
C ILE A 406 21.30 -0.37 -14.19
N ILE A 407 20.16 0.12 -14.66
CA ILE A 407 20.09 1.04 -15.79
C ILE A 407 20.54 2.43 -15.34
N ASN A 408 21.68 2.89 -15.86
CA ASN A 408 22.29 4.15 -15.44
C ASN A 408 21.47 5.39 -15.85
N CYS A 409 20.75 5.96 -14.89
CA CYS A 409 19.88 7.13 -15.06
C CYS A 409 20.28 8.27 -14.10
N PRO A 410 21.42 8.97 -14.30
CA PRO A 410 21.99 9.87 -13.29
C PRO A 410 21.13 11.11 -12.99
N LYS A 411 20.24 11.49 -13.92
CA LYS A 411 19.30 12.60 -13.74
C LYS A 411 18.04 12.20 -12.97
N ASN A 412 17.72 10.91 -12.87
CA ASN A 412 16.58 10.43 -12.09
C ASN A 412 17.06 10.06 -10.68
N ASN A 413 16.80 10.95 -9.71
CA ASN A 413 17.27 10.82 -8.33
C ASN A 413 16.17 10.38 -7.35
N ILE A 414 15.08 9.81 -7.88
CA ILE A 414 13.96 9.28 -7.11
C ILE A 414 13.73 7.82 -7.48
N SER A 415 13.65 7.50 -8.77
CA SER A 415 13.37 6.16 -9.29
C SER A 415 14.61 5.50 -9.86
N ILE A 416 14.75 4.20 -9.60
CA ILE A 416 15.81 3.31 -10.06
C ILE A 416 15.18 2.25 -10.97
N ALA A 417 15.90 1.85 -12.02
CA ALA A 417 15.51 0.72 -12.86
C ALA A 417 16.63 -0.33 -12.86
N VAL A 418 16.25 -1.59 -12.69
CA VAL A 418 17.16 -2.74 -12.72
C VAL A 418 16.71 -3.67 -13.83
N SER A 419 17.64 -4.12 -14.68
CA SER A 419 17.36 -5.04 -15.77
C SER A 419 16.79 -6.36 -15.24
N LEU A 420 16.04 -7.02 -16.09
CA LEU A 420 15.51 -8.37 -15.92
C LEU A 420 15.85 -9.23 -17.14
N ASP A 421 16.98 -8.98 -17.77
CA ASP A 421 17.35 -9.61 -19.04
C ASP A 421 17.73 -11.09 -18.79
N ARG A 422 18.43 -11.39 -17.69
CA ARG A 422 18.75 -12.78 -17.31
C ARG A 422 17.52 -13.54 -16.82
N LEU A 423 16.61 -12.85 -16.13
CA LEU A 423 15.31 -13.43 -15.79
C LEU A 423 14.52 -13.75 -17.08
N ALA A 424 14.47 -12.82 -18.04
CA ALA A 424 13.79 -13.02 -19.31
C ALA A 424 14.39 -14.19 -20.11
N GLU A 425 15.72 -14.29 -20.19
CA GLU A 425 16.41 -15.44 -20.80
C GLU A 425 16.00 -16.77 -20.15
N LYS A 426 16.01 -16.83 -18.82
CA LYS A 426 15.60 -18.02 -18.05
C LYS A 426 14.13 -18.39 -18.26
N CYS A 427 13.28 -17.40 -18.48
CA CYS A 427 11.86 -17.57 -18.76
C CYS A 427 11.55 -17.79 -20.25
N ASN A 428 12.56 -17.97 -21.13
CA ASN A 428 12.39 -18.04 -22.59
C ASN A 428 11.58 -16.86 -23.17
N GLY A 429 11.68 -15.68 -22.55
CA GLY A 429 10.94 -14.48 -22.95
C GLY A 429 9.45 -14.48 -22.59
N ASP A 430 8.96 -15.44 -21.79
CA ASP A 430 7.55 -15.45 -21.37
C ASP A 430 7.23 -14.25 -20.47
N ILE A 431 6.41 -13.35 -21.00
CA ILE A 431 5.95 -12.12 -20.33
C ILE A 431 5.25 -12.44 -19.01
N ASN A 432 4.47 -13.54 -18.95
CA ASN A 432 3.75 -13.90 -17.73
C ASN A 432 4.72 -14.29 -16.61
N GLU A 433 5.78 -15.03 -16.93
CA GLU A 433 6.80 -15.41 -15.96
C GLU A 433 7.66 -14.21 -15.52
N ILE A 434 7.97 -13.27 -16.42
CA ILE A 434 8.69 -12.04 -16.06
C ILE A 434 7.84 -11.17 -15.12
N THR A 435 6.55 -10.98 -15.44
CA THR A 435 5.62 -10.20 -14.59
C THR A 435 5.33 -10.87 -13.25
N ARG A 436 5.52 -12.19 -13.13
CA ARG A 436 5.36 -12.93 -11.87
C ARG A 436 6.22 -12.37 -10.75
N LEU A 437 7.43 -11.86 -11.05
CA LEU A 437 8.26 -11.16 -10.07
C LEU A 437 7.49 -10.05 -9.35
N GLY A 438 6.68 -9.28 -10.08
CA GLY A 438 5.84 -8.23 -9.50
C GLY A 438 4.76 -8.78 -8.58
N SER A 439 4.06 -9.85 -8.99
CA SER A 439 3.03 -10.50 -8.18
C SER A 439 3.58 -11.12 -6.89
N MET A 440 4.79 -11.68 -6.97
CA MET A 440 5.47 -12.33 -5.85
C MET A 440 6.03 -11.29 -4.86
N LEU A 441 6.54 -10.16 -5.35
CA LEU A 441 6.89 -9.03 -4.48
C LEU A 441 5.64 -8.53 -3.75
N PHE A 442 4.52 -8.36 -4.47
CA PHE A 442 3.25 -7.95 -3.88
C PHE A 442 2.74 -8.92 -2.80
N SER A 443 2.76 -10.23 -3.07
CA SER A 443 2.33 -11.24 -2.09
C SER A 443 3.24 -11.31 -0.85
N ARG A 444 4.48 -10.83 -0.96
CA ARG A 444 5.43 -10.69 0.16
C ARG A 444 5.41 -9.29 0.80
N ASN A 445 4.32 -8.54 0.61
CA ASN A 445 4.10 -7.21 1.17
C ASN A 445 5.07 -6.14 0.67
N VAL A 446 5.63 -6.29 -0.54
CA VAL A 446 6.37 -5.23 -1.23
C VAL A 446 5.42 -4.51 -2.17
N THR A 447 5.14 -3.23 -1.88
CA THR A 447 4.30 -2.38 -2.73
C THR A 447 5.16 -1.35 -3.47
N GLY A 448 4.64 -0.79 -4.56
CA GLY A 448 5.33 0.25 -5.35
C GLY A 448 6.41 -0.26 -6.33
N ALA A 449 6.87 -1.50 -6.20
CA ALA A 449 7.74 -2.13 -7.20
C ALA A 449 6.96 -2.41 -8.49
N ARG A 450 7.49 -1.97 -9.64
CA ARG A 450 6.82 -2.10 -10.95
C ARG A 450 7.68 -2.90 -11.91
N VAL A 451 7.21 -4.06 -12.35
CA VAL A 451 7.84 -4.83 -13.41
C VAL A 451 7.35 -4.35 -14.77
N VAL A 452 8.28 -4.14 -15.70
CA VAL A 452 8.03 -3.67 -17.06
C VAL A 452 8.68 -4.65 -18.04
N PRO A 453 7.90 -5.58 -18.63
CA PRO A 453 8.37 -6.45 -19.69
C PRO A 453 8.17 -5.81 -21.07
N ALA A 454 8.97 -6.23 -22.06
CA ALA A 454 8.77 -5.88 -23.46
C ALA A 454 7.52 -6.58 -24.04
N GLY A 455 6.93 -5.97 -25.08
CA GLY A 455 5.79 -6.51 -25.82
C GLY A 455 4.41 -6.15 -25.27
N VAL A 456 4.31 -5.43 -24.15
CA VAL A 456 3.02 -5.06 -23.57
C VAL A 456 2.47 -3.82 -24.26
N ASN A 457 1.44 -3.96 -25.08
CA ASN A 457 0.76 -2.82 -25.71
C ASN A 457 -0.47 -2.41 -24.90
N LYS A 458 -0.85 -1.13 -24.99
CA LYS A 458 -2.03 -0.62 -24.29
C LYS A 458 -2.75 0.46 -25.09
N ILE A 459 -4.06 0.35 -25.17
CA ILE A 459 -4.92 1.40 -25.75
C ILE A 459 -5.47 2.26 -24.63
N ILE A 460 -5.30 3.58 -24.73
CA ILE A 460 -5.80 4.57 -23.76
C ILE A 460 -6.49 5.67 -24.55
N GLU A 461 -7.80 5.85 -24.32
CA GLU A 461 -8.59 6.91 -24.96
C GLU A 461 -8.46 6.88 -26.50
N GLY A 462 -8.46 5.66 -27.08
CA GLY A 462 -8.33 5.45 -28.52
C GLY A 462 -6.90 5.47 -29.08
N ILE A 463 -5.89 5.83 -28.27
CA ILE A 463 -4.49 5.90 -28.70
C ILE A 463 -3.76 4.61 -28.29
N GLU A 464 -3.14 3.94 -29.26
CA GLU A 464 -2.32 2.75 -29.02
C GLU A 464 -0.90 3.14 -28.60
N PHE A 465 -0.45 2.63 -27.45
CA PHE A 465 0.91 2.76 -26.97
C PHE A 465 1.60 1.40 -26.99
N LYS A 466 2.66 1.28 -27.79
CA LYS A 466 3.53 0.11 -27.80
C LYS A 466 4.47 0.12 -26.58
N ASN A 467 4.73 -1.05 -26.00
CA ASN A 467 5.61 -1.21 -24.83
C ASN A 467 5.21 -0.29 -23.65
N TRP A 468 3.93 -0.30 -23.26
CA TRP A 468 3.39 0.50 -22.18
C TRP A 468 4.09 0.25 -20.84
N GLY A 469 4.65 1.33 -20.30
CA GLY A 469 5.48 1.34 -19.10
C GLY A 469 6.94 1.59 -19.40
N ALA A 470 7.39 1.32 -20.64
CA ALA A 470 8.75 1.60 -21.11
C ALA A 470 9.00 3.07 -21.38
N HIS A 471 7.94 3.89 -21.53
CA HIS A 471 8.02 5.29 -21.97
C HIS A 471 8.56 5.47 -23.39
N SER A 472 8.63 4.39 -24.18
CA SER A 472 9.04 4.39 -25.57
C SER A 472 8.36 3.25 -26.31
N SER A 473 8.11 3.45 -27.61
CA SER A 473 7.60 2.43 -28.52
C SER A 473 8.62 1.34 -28.81
N ILE A 474 9.91 1.63 -28.59
CA ILE A 474 11.02 0.69 -28.72
C ILE A 474 11.50 0.36 -27.31
N MET A 475 11.65 -0.92 -26.99
CA MET A 475 12.12 -1.37 -25.67
C MET A 475 13.38 -2.22 -25.82
N ARG A 476 14.47 -1.82 -25.15
CA ARG A 476 15.77 -2.50 -25.23
C ARG A 476 15.98 -3.60 -24.20
N ARG A 477 15.35 -3.48 -23.03
CA ARG A 477 15.57 -4.36 -21.87
C ARG A 477 14.29 -4.54 -21.08
N HIS A 478 14.10 -5.71 -20.49
CA HIS A 478 13.10 -5.89 -19.44
C HIS A 478 13.66 -5.28 -18.16
N TYR A 479 12.80 -4.70 -17.31
CA TYR A 479 13.27 -4.13 -16.05
C TYR A 479 12.19 -4.11 -14.99
N PHE A 480 12.58 -3.87 -13.75
CA PHE A 480 11.66 -3.39 -12.73
C PHE A 480 12.12 -2.08 -12.11
N ASN A 481 11.18 -1.36 -11.53
CA ASN A 481 11.42 -0.11 -10.82
C ASN A 481 11.31 -0.28 -9.32
N ALA A 482 12.17 0.44 -8.63
CA ALA A 482 12.02 0.82 -7.23
C ALA A 482 12.24 2.33 -7.11
N ALA A 483 11.80 2.96 -6.02
CA ALA A 483 11.99 4.38 -5.81
C ALA A 483 12.18 4.71 -4.32
N ALA A 484 13.00 5.71 -4.04
CA ALA A 484 13.15 6.30 -2.72
C ALA A 484 12.43 7.66 -2.68
N ALA A 485 11.18 7.62 -2.24
CA ALA A 485 10.33 8.79 -2.03
C ALA A 485 10.43 9.30 -0.59
N ILE A 486 10.00 10.55 -0.36
CA ILE A 486 9.97 11.19 0.94
C ILE A 486 9.09 10.38 1.90
N GLY A 487 9.53 10.23 3.15
CA GLY A 487 8.86 9.42 4.16
C GLY A 487 9.29 7.94 4.19
N MET A 488 9.99 7.43 3.17
CA MET A 488 10.57 6.09 3.20
C MET A 488 11.53 5.93 4.39
N GLN A 489 11.46 4.79 5.07
CA GLN A 489 12.27 4.44 6.23
C GLN A 489 13.35 3.40 5.88
N LEU A 490 14.43 3.37 6.67
CA LEU A 490 15.55 2.45 6.46
C LEU A 490 15.12 0.97 6.50
N HIS A 491 14.29 0.60 7.49
CA HIS A 491 13.81 -0.78 7.64
C HIS A 491 12.96 -1.26 6.45
N GLU A 492 12.31 -0.36 5.71
CA GLU A 492 11.57 -0.70 4.50
C GLU A 492 12.53 -1.08 3.36
N ILE A 493 13.67 -0.38 3.25
CA ILE A 493 14.73 -0.71 2.29
C ILE A 493 15.31 -2.08 2.61
N GLU A 494 15.66 -2.32 3.87
CA GLU A 494 16.24 -3.59 4.33
C GLU A 494 15.27 -4.76 4.08
N ARG A 495 13.99 -4.60 4.42
CA ARG A 495 12.95 -5.59 4.15
C ARG A 495 12.75 -5.83 2.66
N PHE A 496 12.77 -4.78 1.85
CA PHE A 496 12.63 -4.91 0.41
C PHE A 496 13.80 -5.71 -0.20
N LEU A 497 15.03 -5.36 0.16
CA LEU A 497 16.23 -6.05 -0.32
C LEU A 497 16.27 -7.50 0.16
N SER A 498 15.92 -7.78 1.42
CA SER A 498 15.84 -9.16 1.91
C SER A 498 14.74 -9.97 1.23
N THR A 499 13.61 -9.33 0.88
CA THR A 499 12.53 -9.97 0.08
C THR A 499 12.99 -10.28 -1.34
N LEU A 500 13.78 -9.41 -1.95
CA LEU A 500 14.41 -9.65 -3.27
C LEU A 500 15.46 -10.76 -3.22
N GLU A 501 16.21 -10.88 -2.13
CA GLU A 501 17.18 -11.97 -1.94
C GLU A 501 16.50 -13.31 -1.61
N SER A 502 15.41 -13.27 -0.84
CA SER A 502 14.58 -14.42 -0.49
C SER A 502 13.54 -14.77 -1.56
N THR A 503 13.80 -14.39 -2.82
CA THR A 503 13.10 -14.94 -3.99
C THR A 503 13.21 -16.46 -4.13
N GLY A 504 13.92 -17.15 -3.21
CA GLY A 504 13.74 -18.58 -2.95
C GLY A 504 12.31 -18.92 -2.50
N ALA A 505 11.71 -19.91 -3.14
CA ALA A 505 10.35 -20.39 -2.88
C ALA A 505 10.06 -20.63 -1.38
N VAL A 506 8.91 -20.16 -0.89
CA VAL A 506 8.40 -20.46 0.46
C VAL A 506 7.69 -21.80 0.38
N ARG A 507 8.25 -22.88 0.93
CA ARG A 507 7.75 -24.23 0.64
C ARG A 507 6.89 -24.83 1.76
N ASP A 508 7.05 -24.34 2.98
CA ASP A 508 6.28 -24.75 4.16
C ASP A 508 6.21 -23.62 5.21
N CYS A 509 5.49 -23.89 6.31
CA CYS A 509 5.32 -22.93 7.39
C CYS A 509 6.61 -22.60 8.15
N TYR A 510 7.65 -23.42 8.03
CA TYR A 510 8.97 -23.14 8.61
C TYR A 510 9.68 -22.04 7.80
N ASP A 511 9.57 -22.07 6.47
CA ASP A 511 10.05 -20.98 5.61
C ASP A 511 9.23 -19.70 5.84
N VAL A 512 7.90 -19.80 6.04
CA VAL A 512 7.04 -18.66 6.42
C VAL A 512 7.55 -18.01 7.71
N GLN A 513 7.83 -18.82 8.73
CA GLN A 513 8.32 -18.35 10.02
C GLN A 513 9.68 -17.64 9.89
N LYS A 514 10.59 -18.13 9.05
CA LYS A 514 11.89 -17.47 8.83
C LYS A 514 11.77 -16.13 8.11
N GLN A 515 10.74 -15.95 7.28
CA GLN A 515 10.57 -14.74 6.47
C GLN A 515 9.75 -13.64 7.15
N GLN A 516 8.99 -13.97 8.20
CA GLN A 516 8.16 -13.01 8.93
C GLN A 516 8.65 -12.90 10.39
N LEU A 517 8.94 -11.68 10.86
CA LEU A 517 9.26 -11.43 12.27
C LEU A 517 8.16 -12.05 13.18
N PRO A 518 8.52 -12.60 14.36
CA PRO A 518 7.70 -13.52 15.15
C PRO A 518 6.54 -12.83 15.91
N LEU A 519 5.61 -12.18 15.20
CA LEU A 519 4.53 -11.37 15.76
C LEU A 519 3.12 -11.76 15.29
N LEU A 520 2.96 -12.83 14.51
CA LEU A 520 1.65 -13.29 14.04
C LEU A 520 1.26 -14.64 14.68
N PRO A 521 0.00 -14.80 15.16
CA PRO A 521 -0.46 -15.97 15.90
C PRO A 521 -0.71 -17.24 15.05
N GLY A 522 -0.12 -17.33 13.86
CA GLY A 522 -0.44 -18.36 12.87
C GLY A 522 -1.66 -18.03 12.00
N GLY A 523 -2.00 -18.93 11.05
CA GLY A 523 -3.07 -18.69 10.06
C GLY A 523 -2.88 -19.48 8.76
N PHE A 524 -3.67 -19.19 7.74
CA PHE A 524 -3.52 -19.78 6.41
C PHE A 524 -2.53 -18.97 5.56
N PHE A 525 -1.56 -19.66 4.96
CA PHE A 525 -0.52 -19.06 4.12
C PHE A 525 -0.42 -19.81 2.79
N MET A 526 -0.09 -19.10 1.72
CA MET A 526 0.17 -19.71 0.42
C MET A 526 1.65 -20.11 0.33
N VAL A 527 1.92 -21.38 0.02
CA VAL A 527 3.28 -21.93 -0.13
C VAL A 527 3.47 -22.56 -1.51
N ASP A 528 4.69 -22.56 -2.02
CA ASP A 528 5.13 -23.17 -3.27
C ASP A 528 5.42 -24.66 -3.07
N VAL A 529 4.73 -25.55 -3.77
CA VAL A 529 4.89 -27.00 -3.64
C VAL A 529 6.04 -27.52 -4.53
N PRO A 530 6.99 -28.32 -3.99
CA PRO A 530 8.12 -28.85 -4.73
C PRO A 530 7.74 -29.96 -5.75
N CYS A 531 7.41 -29.60 -7.00
CA CYS A 531 7.15 -30.60 -8.04
C CYS A 531 8.47 -31.17 -8.65
N SER A 532 8.51 -32.49 -8.90
CA SER A 532 9.66 -33.22 -9.48
C SER A 532 9.97 -32.81 -10.93
N ALA A 533 8.96 -32.43 -11.73
CA ALA A 533 9.14 -31.81 -13.04
C ALA A 533 9.72 -30.38 -12.96
N CYS A 534 9.59 -29.71 -11.80
CA CYS A 534 10.06 -28.34 -11.57
C CYS A 534 11.51 -28.25 -11.06
N LEU A 535 12.07 -29.36 -10.54
CA LEU A 535 13.46 -29.43 -10.08
C LEU A 535 14.47 -29.42 -11.26
N ALA A 536 14.06 -29.85 -12.46
CA ALA A 536 14.90 -29.79 -13.66
C ALA A 536 14.96 -28.40 -14.31
N CYS A 537 14.00 -27.50 -14.04
CA CYS A 537 13.90 -26.20 -14.70
C CYS A 537 14.35 -24.99 -13.87
N GLY A 538 14.79 -25.18 -12.61
CA GLY A 538 15.36 -24.11 -11.77
C GLY A 538 14.44 -22.91 -11.49
N ILE A 539 13.20 -22.96 -11.98
CA ILE A 539 12.13 -21.98 -11.83
C ILE A 539 10.89 -22.82 -11.63
N GLY A 540 10.28 -22.75 -10.44
CA GLY A 540 9.01 -23.43 -10.20
C GLY A 540 7.98 -22.93 -11.21
N LYS A 541 7.62 -23.77 -12.20
CA LYS A 541 6.48 -23.49 -13.08
C LYS A 541 5.25 -23.17 -12.22
N LEU A 542 4.52 -22.13 -12.63
CA LEU A 542 3.19 -21.80 -12.13
C LEU A 542 2.29 -23.06 -12.14
N GLY A 543 1.55 -23.29 -11.05
CA GLY A 543 0.54 -24.34 -10.93
C GLY A 543 0.60 -25.16 -9.65
N CYS A 544 1.66 -25.04 -8.86
CA CYS A 544 1.83 -25.82 -7.62
C CYS A 544 1.98 -24.88 -6.43
N SER A 545 0.95 -24.07 -6.13
CA SER A 545 0.87 -23.33 -4.88
C SER A 545 -0.27 -23.91 -4.05
N LYS A 546 -0.05 -24.10 -2.75
CA LYS A 546 -1.03 -24.67 -1.84
C LYS A 546 -1.26 -23.75 -0.65
N MET A 547 -2.52 -23.58 -0.28
CA MET A 547 -2.86 -22.92 0.97
C MET A 547 -2.65 -23.91 2.11
N VAL A 548 -1.84 -23.53 3.10
CA VAL A 548 -1.49 -24.37 4.23
C VAL A 548 -1.74 -23.62 5.53
N ARG A 549 -2.18 -24.33 6.57
CA ARG A 549 -2.38 -23.74 7.89
C ARG A 549 -1.08 -23.83 8.69
N CYS A 550 -0.57 -22.69 9.12
CA CYS A 550 0.65 -22.56 9.89
C CYS A 550 0.36 -22.28 11.36
N ASP A 551 0.98 -23.08 12.24
CA ASP A 551 1.11 -22.77 13.66
C ASP A 551 2.52 -22.19 13.90
N LEU A 552 2.54 -20.92 14.28
CA LEU A 552 3.76 -20.13 14.47
C LEU A 552 4.10 -19.90 15.95
N GLU A 553 3.31 -20.46 16.87
CA GLU A 553 3.46 -20.21 18.31
C GLU A 553 3.98 -21.45 19.04
N THR A 554 3.39 -22.62 18.78
CA THR A 554 3.67 -23.81 19.60
C THR A 554 5.09 -24.32 19.41
N ASP A 555 5.80 -24.58 20.52
CA ASP A 555 7.16 -25.15 20.52
C ASP A 555 8.13 -24.36 19.61
N GLY A 556 8.03 -23.03 19.63
CA GLY A 556 8.86 -22.15 18.80
C GLY A 556 8.45 -22.08 17.34
N GLY A 557 7.22 -22.50 16.97
CA GLY A 557 6.54 -22.24 15.70
C GLY A 557 7.11 -22.94 14.46
N GLY A 558 6.61 -22.55 13.29
CA GLY A 558 7.03 -23.09 11.99
C GLY A 558 6.40 -24.43 11.63
N TRP A 559 5.26 -24.75 12.24
CA TRP A 559 4.54 -26.00 12.02
C TRP A 559 3.56 -25.88 10.88
N THR A 560 3.58 -26.86 9.97
CA THR A 560 2.56 -27.02 8.93
C THR A 560 1.53 -28.04 9.41
N ILE A 561 0.27 -27.63 9.58
CA ILE A 561 -0.81 -28.53 10.00
C ILE A 561 -1.29 -29.30 8.78
N ILE A 562 -1.21 -30.64 8.84
CA ILE A 562 -1.54 -31.54 7.73
C ILE A 562 -2.90 -32.20 7.89
N GLN A 563 -3.39 -32.28 9.13
CA GLN A 563 -4.72 -32.76 9.46
C GLN A 563 -5.19 -32.09 10.75
N ARG A 564 -6.47 -31.75 10.80
CA ARG A 564 -7.15 -31.32 12.01
C ARG A 564 -8.54 -31.97 12.03
N ARG A 565 -8.97 -32.42 13.21
CA ARG A 565 -10.31 -32.97 13.48
C ARG A 565 -10.78 -32.42 14.80
N GLU A 566 -11.84 -31.63 14.79
CA GLU A 566 -12.44 -31.00 15.96
C GLU A 566 -13.96 -30.98 15.88
N ASN A 567 -14.55 -31.04 14.69
CA ASN A 567 -15.98 -30.99 14.46
C ASN A 567 -16.43 -32.04 13.42
N PRO A 568 -17.35 -32.97 13.74
CA PRO A 568 -17.70 -34.09 12.86
C PRO A 568 -18.52 -33.73 11.60
N LEU A 569 -18.42 -32.50 11.06
CA LEU A 569 -19.17 -32.05 9.89
C LEU A 569 -18.54 -32.47 8.56
N VAL A 570 -17.22 -32.61 8.51
CA VAL A 570 -16.50 -33.01 7.29
C VAL A 570 -16.39 -34.53 7.26
N ASP A 571 -16.84 -35.14 6.18
CA ASP A 571 -16.72 -36.59 5.96
C ASP A 571 -15.29 -36.94 5.51
N PHE A 572 -14.68 -37.90 6.18
CA PHE A 572 -13.36 -38.44 5.85
C PHE A 572 -13.44 -39.79 5.12
N ASN A 573 -14.62 -40.20 4.67
CA ASN A 573 -14.79 -41.30 3.71
C ASN A 573 -14.56 -40.81 2.27
N GLY A 574 -13.43 -40.14 2.02
CA GLY A 574 -13.06 -39.59 0.72
C GLY A 574 -12.49 -40.63 -0.25
N ASN A 575 -12.61 -40.36 -1.54
CA ASN A 575 -12.01 -41.16 -2.62
C ASN A 575 -10.51 -40.88 -2.79
N TRP A 576 -9.83 -41.63 -3.66
CA TRP A 576 -8.39 -41.50 -3.89
C TRP A 576 -8.00 -40.08 -4.35
N ALA A 577 -8.79 -39.47 -5.24
CA ALA A 577 -8.50 -38.14 -5.77
C ALA A 577 -8.68 -37.05 -4.70
N GLU A 578 -9.69 -37.16 -3.84
CA GLU A 578 -9.89 -36.25 -2.70
C GLU A 578 -8.72 -36.36 -1.71
N TYR A 579 -8.28 -37.58 -1.39
CA TYR A 579 -7.11 -37.76 -0.53
C TYR A 579 -5.79 -37.34 -1.18
N ARG A 580 -5.67 -37.44 -2.51
CA ARG A 580 -4.53 -36.92 -3.28
C ARG A 580 -4.45 -35.39 -3.19
N ASP A 581 -5.57 -34.72 -3.47
CA ASP A 581 -5.64 -33.27 -3.66
C ASP A 581 -5.86 -32.51 -2.34
N GLY A 582 -6.48 -33.15 -1.34
CA GLY A 582 -6.87 -32.59 -0.06
C GLY A 582 -8.32 -32.10 -0.06
N PHE A 583 -8.95 -32.09 1.12
CA PHE A 583 -10.36 -31.74 1.32
C PHE A 583 -10.62 -31.20 2.74
N GLY A 584 -11.79 -30.62 2.95
CA GLY A 584 -12.28 -30.15 4.26
C GLY A 584 -12.42 -28.63 4.38
N ASP A 585 -12.56 -28.15 5.62
CA ASP A 585 -12.76 -26.75 5.97
C ASP A 585 -11.67 -26.21 6.92
N GLU A 586 -11.88 -25.06 7.55
CA GLU A 586 -10.87 -24.45 8.42
C GLU A 586 -10.55 -25.27 9.68
N ASN A 587 -11.49 -26.08 10.16
CA ASN A 587 -11.41 -26.82 11.42
C ASN A 587 -11.18 -28.32 11.19
N ASP A 588 -11.77 -28.90 10.14
CA ASP A 588 -11.65 -30.31 9.82
C ASP A 588 -11.17 -30.49 8.38
N PHE A 589 -9.92 -30.92 8.19
CA PHE A 589 -9.34 -31.06 6.85
C PHE A 589 -8.21 -32.09 6.77
N TRP A 590 -7.95 -32.54 5.54
CA TRP A 590 -6.77 -33.27 5.12
C TRP A 590 -6.01 -32.48 4.06
N ILE A 591 -4.71 -32.24 4.27
CA ILE A 591 -3.92 -31.39 3.38
C ILE A 591 -3.67 -32.00 1.99
N GLY A 592 -3.87 -33.31 1.79
CA GLY A 592 -3.66 -33.99 0.52
C GLY A 592 -2.30 -34.68 0.40
N ASN A 593 -2.30 -35.93 -0.07
CA ASN A 593 -1.15 -36.82 -0.12
C ASN A 593 -0.09 -36.36 -1.12
N GLU A 594 -0.49 -35.73 -2.23
CA GLU A 594 0.47 -35.25 -3.21
C GLU A 594 1.33 -34.12 -2.64
N TYR A 595 0.74 -33.24 -1.84
CA TYR A 595 1.50 -32.22 -1.11
C TYR A 595 2.47 -32.85 -0.11
N LEU A 596 2.01 -33.85 0.66
CA LEU A 596 2.83 -34.57 1.64
C LEU A 596 4.04 -35.26 0.99
N HIS A 597 3.83 -35.91 -0.16
CA HIS A 597 4.91 -36.51 -0.94
C HIS A 597 5.95 -35.44 -1.35
N GLN A 598 5.49 -34.37 -2.00
CA GLN A 598 6.37 -33.33 -2.52
C GLN A 598 7.19 -32.65 -1.43
N ILE A 599 6.55 -32.28 -0.30
CA ILE A 599 7.26 -31.60 0.79
C ILE A 599 8.22 -32.52 1.53
N SER A 600 7.81 -33.78 1.79
CA SER A 600 8.67 -34.74 2.50
C SER A 600 9.86 -35.19 1.66
N ASN A 601 9.68 -35.39 0.35
CA ASN A 601 10.76 -35.68 -0.58
C ASN A 601 11.76 -34.51 -0.70
N TYR A 602 11.26 -33.27 -0.75
CA TYR A 602 12.13 -32.08 -0.77
C TYR A 602 12.95 -31.93 0.52
N ARG A 603 12.31 -32.13 1.68
CA ARG A 603 12.97 -32.00 2.98
C ARG A 603 13.88 -33.18 3.32
N LEU A 604 13.68 -34.36 2.70
CA LEU A 604 14.57 -35.52 2.87
C LEU A 604 16.05 -35.18 2.57
N ARG A 605 16.29 -34.33 1.57
CA ARG A 605 17.65 -33.86 1.21
C ARG A 605 18.19 -32.75 2.12
N ASN A 606 17.34 -32.22 3.01
CA ASN A 606 17.58 -31.01 3.81
C ASN A 606 17.29 -31.25 5.31
N GLY A 607 17.68 -32.42 5.83
CA GLY A 607 17.56 -32.76 7.26
C GLY A 607 16.30 -33.53 7.65
N GLY A 608 15.34 -33.72 6.73
CA GLY A 608 14.11 -34.48 6.97
C GLY A 608 13.02 -33.72 7.75
N LEU A 609 11.83 -34.32 7.82
CA LEU A 609 10.69 -33.79 8.57
C LEU A 609 10.46 -34.58 9.85
N LYS A 610 10.02 -33.90 10.90
CA LYS A 610 9.35 -34.52 12.05
C LYS A 610 7.84 -34.38 11.90
N LEU A 611 7.11 -35.44 12.25
CA LEU A 611 5.66 -35.44 12.41
C LEU A 611 5.36 -35.43 13.91
N CYS A 612 4.46 -34.55 14.35
CA CYS A 612 3.90 -34.57 15.69
C CYS A 612 2.39 -34.60 15.61
N VAL A 613 1.78 -35.40 16.49
CA VAL A 613 0.35 -35.57 16.62
C VAL A 613 -0.05 -35.14 18.02
N GLU A 614 -1.00 -34.21 18.10
CA GLU A 614 -1.61 -33.75 19.33
C GLU A 614 -3.05 -34.25 19.39
N LEU A 615 -3.43 -34.83 20.53
CA LEU A 615 -4.70 -35.52 20.72
C LEU A 615 -5.34 -35.04 22.01
N LEU A 616 -6.65 -34.81 21.98
CA LEU A 616 -7.46 -34.57 23.19
C LEU A 616 -8.34 -35.80 23.40
N ASP A 617 -8.22 -36.43 24.57
CA ASP A 617 -9.09 -37.55 24.93
C ASP A 617 -10.43 -37.11 25.54
N ASP A 618 -11.34 -38.07 25.70
CA ASP A 618 -12.65 -37.89 26.34
C ASP A 618 -12.58 -37.45 27.83
N GLY A 619 -11.42 -37.59 28.46
CA GLY A 619 -11.09 -37.10 29.80
C GLY A 619 -10.50 -35.69 29.84
N ASN A 620 -10.41 -35.00 28.68
CA ASN A 620 -9.73 -33.71 28.50
C ASN A 620 -8.21 -33.72 28.77
N GLU A 621 -7.55 -34.87 28.67
CA GLU A 621 -6.09 -34.97 28.73
C GLU A 621 -5.49 -34.78 27.32
N ILE A 622 -4.41 -33.99 27.23
CA ILE A 622 -3.68 -33.73 25.98
C ILE A 622 -2.48 -34.68 25.88
N HIS A 623 -2.44 -35.44 24.78
CA HIS A 623 -1.35 -36.37 24.46
C HIS A 623 -0.60 -35.85 23.23
N VAL A 624 0.74 -35.85 23.29
CA VAL A 624 1.62 -35.40 22.19
C VAL A 624 2.64 -36.47 21.86
N ASP A 625 2.59 -36.95 20.62
CA ASP A 625 3.40 -38.04 20.12
C ASP A 625 4.07 -37.65 18.80
N CYS A 626 5.39 -37.86 18.69
CA CYS A 626 6.20 -37.40 17.56
C CYS A 626 7.05 -38.51 16.95
N TRP A 627 7.34 -38.40 15.66
CA TRP A 627 8.19 -39.29 14.89
C TRP A 627 9.19 -38.47 14.05
N THR A 628 10.44 -38.90 14.04
CA THR A 628 11.46 -38.34 13.12
C THR A 628 11.29 -38.89 11.71
N HIS A 629 11.93 -38.29 10.72
CA HIS A 629 12.00 -38.78 9.33
C HIS A 629 10.63 -39.15 8.71
N PHE A 630 9.65 -38.27 8.87
CA PHE A 630 8.35 -38.40 8.21
C PHE A 630 8.52 -38.28 6.69
N TYR A 631 8.12 -39.34 5.97
CA TYR A 631 8.21 -39.39 4.52
C TYR A 631 7.00 -40.13 3.92
N VAL A 632 6.49 -39.58 2.82
CA VAL A 632 5.40 -40.16 2.03
C VAL A 632 5.94 -40.38 0.61
N ALA A 633 5.86 -41.61 0.12
CA ALA A 633 6.32 -41.99 -1.22
C ALA A 633 5.42 -41.41 -2.32
N SER A 634 5.79 -41.61 -3.58
CA SER A 634 5.05 -41.07 -4.73
C SER A 634 3.66 -41.72 -4.90
N GLU A 635 2.78 -41.11 -5.72
CA GLU A 635 1.51 -41.73 -6.10
C GLU A 635 1.71 -43.10 -6.77
N TYR A 636 2.77 -43.25 -7.57
CA TYR A 636 3.17 -44.52 -8.20
C TYR A 636 3.48 -45.60 -7.15
N GLU A 637 4.07 -45.20 -6.04
CA GLU A 637 4.35 -46.06 -4.88
C GLU A 637 3.19 -46.07 -3.87
N ARG A 638 2.01 -45.59 -4.28
CA ARG A 638 0.77 -45.56 -3.50
C ARG A 638 0.93 -44.85 -2.15
N TYR A 639 1.67 -43.74 -2.15
CA TYR A 639 1.89 -42.89 -0.98
C TYR A 639 2.38 -43.65 0.27
N LEU A 640 3.28 -44.62 0.10
CA LEU A 640 3.85 -45.41 1.20
C LEU A 640 4.40 -44.51 2.34
N LEU A 641 4.01 -44.80 3.58
CA LEU A 641 4.43 -44.05 4.77
C LEU A 641 5.71 -44.62 5.38
N LEU A 642 6.72 -43.77 5.54
CA LEU A 642 7.90 -44.04 6.35
C LEU A 642 7.94 -43.10 7.55
N LEU A 643 8.28 -43.67 8.70
CA LEU A 643 8.45 -42.97 9.97
C LEU A 643 9.72 -43.48 10.64
N GLY A 644 10.51 -42.58 11.18
CA GLY A 644 11.68 -42.87 11.99
C GLY A 644 11.35 -43.11 13.46
N ILE A 645 12.25 -42.67 14.34
CA ILE A 645 12.19 -42.90 15.79
C ILE A 645 10.99 -42.18 16.40
N TYR A 646 10.22 -42.93 17.20
CA TYR A 646 9.09 -42.45 17.99
C TYR A 646 9.53 -41.84 19.33
N LYS A 647 8.93 -40.72 19.72
CA LYS A 647 9.05 -40.10 21.04
C LYS A 647 7.74 -39.38 21.38
N GLY A 648 7.15 -39.67 22.53
CA GLY A 648 5.86 -39.11 22.87
C GLY A 648 5.41 -39.38 24.30
N SER A 649 4.26 -38.82 24.62
CA SER A 649 3.50 -39.06 25.86
C SER A 649 3.04 -40.52 26.00
N SER A 650 2.78 -41.21 24.90
CA SER A 650 2.30 -42.59 24.92
C SER A 650 3.43 -43.59 25.16
N LYS A 651 3.12 -44.68 25.86
CA LYS A 651 4.08 -45.78 26.09
C LYS A 651 4.37 -46.58 24.80
N TYR A 652 3.45 -46.55 23.84
CA TYR A 652 3.50 -47.37 22.62
C TYR A 652 3.50 -46.49 21.37
N ASP A 653 4.21 -46.94 20.33
CA ASP A 653 4.16 -46.35 18.99
C ASP A 653 2.85 -46.76 18.30
N ASN A 654 1.83 -45.91 18.38
CA ASN A 654 0.51 -46.17 17.78
C ASN A 654 0.54 -46.24 16.24
N PHE A 655 1.57 -45.69 15.59
CA PHE A 655 1.75 -45.77 14.14
C PHE A 655 2.66 -46.93 13.70
N LEU A 656 3.11 -47.78 14.61
CA LEU A 656 3.98 -48.92 14.29
C LEU A 656 3.37 -49.83 13.21
N SER A 657 2.04 -50.01 13.23
CA SER A 657 1.34 -50.87 12.28
C SER A 657 1.13 -50.23 10.90
N SER A 658 1.16 -48.89 10.84
CA SER A 658 1.05 -48.05 9.63
C SER A 658 2.41 -47.77 8.97
N ARG A 659 3.51 -47.88 9.72
CA ARG A 659 4.88 -47.73 9.18
C ARG A 659 5.14 -48.78 8.09
N GLY A 660 5.58 -48.31 6.91
CA GLY A 660 5.88 -49.15 5.76
C GLY A 660 4.64 -49.64 4.99
N ARG A 661 3.45 -49.09 5.27
CA ARG A 661 2.22 -49.42 4.55
C ARG A 661 1.93 -48.39 3.45
N VAL A 662 1.24 -48.84 2.42
CA VAL A 662 0.69 -48.01 1.35
C VAL A 662 -0.63 -47.38 1.78
N PHE A 663 -0.99 -46.25 1.20
CA PHE A 663 -2.27 -45.59 1.48
C PHE A 663 -3.40 -46.32 0.74
N ALA A 664 -4.57 -46.40 1.35
CA ALA A 664 -5.76 -47.02 0.75
C ALA A 664 -7.00 -46.13 0.99
N THR A 665 -7.90 -46.11 0.01
CA THR A 665 -9.25 -45.51 0.06
C THR A 665 -10.27 -46.56 -0.38
N TYR A 666 -11.57 -46.29 -0.22
CA TYR A 666 -12.61 -47.27 -0.56
C TYR A 666 -12.64 -47.63 -2.07
N ASP A 667 -12.25 -46.69 -2.93
CA ASP A 667 -12.22 -46.81 -4.39
C ASP A 667 -10.87 -47.27 -4.94
N ASN A 668 -9.82 -47.27 -4.10
CA ASN A 668 -8.48 -47.71 -4.45
C ASN A 668 -7.86 -48.45 -3.26
N ASP A 669 -8.41 -49.64 -3.03
CA ASP A 669 -7.98 -50.49 -1.93
C ASP A 669 -6.64 -51.16 -2.26
N ASN A 670 -5.57 -50.51 -1.81
CA ASN A 670 -4.20 -51.02 -1.90
C ASN A 670 -3.83 -51.93 -0.71
N SER A 671 -4.82 -52.43 0.05
CA SER A 671 -4.57 -53.37 1.13
C SER A 671 -4.03 -54.69 0.59
N ALA A 672 -3.05 -55.29 1.27
CA ALA A 672 -2.42 -56.53 0.79
C ALA A 672 -3.24 -57.80 1.08
N MET A 673 -4.48 -57.69 1.57
CA MET A 673 -5.38 -58.81 1.84
C MET A 673 -6.53 -58.86 0.82
N PRO A 674 -6.63 -59.90 -0.02
CA PRO A 674 -7.69 -60.02 -1.05
C PRO A 674 -9.12 -60.17 -0.50
N VAL A 675 -9.29 -60.34 0.80
CA VAL A 675 -10.55 -60.83 1.42
C VAL A 675 -11.30 -59.73 2.19
N ILE A 676 -10.62 -58.68 2.67
CA ILE A 676 -11.24 -57.61 3.46
C ILE A 676 -10.73 -56.26 2.96
N GLN A 677 -11.64 -55.45 2.41
CA GLN A 677 -11.32 -54.09 2.00
C GLN A 677 -11.35 -53.15 3.21
N CYS A 678 -10.22 -53.00 3.92
CA CYS A 678 -10.19 -52.29 5.21
C CYS A 678 -10.68 -50.84 5.10
N ALA A 679 -10.30 -50.12 4.04
CA ALA A 679 -10.69 -48.73 3.84
C ALA A 679 -12.21 -48.57 3.60
N SER A 680 -12.82 -49.53 2.89
CA SER A 680 -14.28 -49.59 2.70
C SER A 680 -15.00 -49.97 3.99
N TYR A 681 -14.46 -50.93 4.74
CA TYR A 681 -15.02 -51.39 6.01
C TYR A 681 -15.04 -50.28 7.07
N TRP A 682 -13.96 -49.53 7.19
CA TRP A 682 -13.83 -48.43 8.16
C TRP A 682 -14.27 -47.06 7.62
N GLN A 683 -14.69 -46.99 6.35
CA GLN A 683 -15.14 -45.76 5.68
C GLN A 683 -14.14 -44.61 5.82
N THR A 684 -12.85 -44.87 5.58
CA THR A 684 -11.80 -43.87 5.76
C THR A 684 -10.54 -44.18 4.94
N GLY A 685 -9.81 -43.15 4.53
CA GLY A 685 -8.49 -43.28 3.92
C GLY A 685 -7.36 -43.27 4.94
N TRP A 686 -6.52 -44.32 4.95
CA TRP A 686 -5.37 -44.42 5.85
C TRP A 686 -4.30 -45.43 5.39
N TRP A 687 -3.13 -45.38 6.03
CA TRP A 687 -2.09 -46.41 5.97
C TRP A 687 -2.45 -47.60 6.85
N MET A 688 -3.44 -48.39 6.44
CA MET A 688 -3.97 -49.49 7.25
C MET A 688 -3.00 -50.68 7.35
N ASN A 689 -3.04 -51.36 8.49
CA ASN A 689 -2.30 -52.62 8.68
C ASN A 689 -2.98 -53.81 7.99
N LEU A 690 -2.23 -54.90 7.84
CA LEU A 690 -2.72 -56.13 7.20
C LEU A 690 -3.84 -56.83 7.97
N GLN A 691 -4.05 -56.49 9.24
CA GLN A 691 -5.09 -57.09 10.07
C GLN A 691 -6.37 -56.23 10.09
N CYS A 692 -6.47 -55.21 9.23
CA CYS A 692 -7.55 -54.22 9.20
C CYS A 692 -7.92 -53.66 10.58
N ARG A 693 -6.94 -53.51 11.49
CA ARG A 693 -7.22 -52.97 12.82
C ARG A 693 -7.28 -51.45 12.77
N PRO A 694 -8.27 -50.80 13.41
CA PRO A 694 -8.45 -49.35 13.39
C PRO A 694 -7.42 -48.61 14.27
N GLU A 695 -6.61 -49.34 15.03
CA GLU A 695 -5.64 -48.83 15.99
C GLU A 695 -4.64 -47.86 15.31
N GLY A 696 -4.56 -46.64 15.81
CA GLY A 696 -3.69 -45.60 15.24
C GLY A 696 -4.24 -44.93 13.97
N THR A 697 -5.51 -45.18 13.60
CA THR A 697 -6.16 -44.51 12.46
C THR A 697 -6.83 -43.21 12.94
N LEU A 698 -6.32 -42.05 12.50
CA LEU A 698 -6.82 -40.74 12.94
C LEU A 698 -7.87 -40.12 12.01
N ASN A 699 -8.24 -40.81 10.91
CA ASN A 699 -9.24 -40.33 9.97
C ASN A 699 -10.63 -40.96 10.19
N LEU A 700 -10.79 -41.84 11.18
CA LEU A 700 -12.09 -42.43 11.57
C LEU A 700 -13.08 -41.34 12.05
N PRO A 701 -14.40 -41.63 12.05
CA PRO A 701 -15.41 -40.74 12.64
C PRO A 701 -15.09 -40.38 14.11
N LEU A 702 -15.35 -39.12 14.51
CA LEU A 702 -15.12 -38.63 15.89
C LEU A 702 -16.20 -39.06 16.89
N GLN A 703 -17.40 -39.42 16.41
CA GLN A 703 -18.52 -39.85 17.25
C GLN A 703 -18.89 -41.30 16.94
N SER A 704 -19.10 -42.10 17.99
CA SER A 704 -19.68 -43.44 17.87
C SER A 704 -21.17 -43.34 17.55
N SER A 705 -21.64 -43.95 16.46
CA SER A 705 -23.07 -44.22 16.31
C SER A 705 -23.42 -45.44 17.18
N LEU A 706 -24.43 -45.30 18.04
CA LEU A 706 -24.82 -46.32 19.03
C LEU A 706 -25.44 -47.59 18.42
N ASN A 707 -25.42 -47.77 17.10
CA ASN A 707 -26.21 -48.80 16.39
C ASN A 707 -25.40 -49.82 15.57
N THR A 708 -24.08 -49.89 15.73
CA THR A 708 -23.27 -50.97 15.15
C THR A 708 -22.50 -51.75 16.23
N PRO A 709 -22.27 -53.07 16.05
CA PRO A 709 -21.58 -53.91 17.05
C PRO A 709 -20.05 -53.70 17.09
N TYR A 710 -19.52 -52.61 16.49
CA TYR A 710 -18.09 -52.35 16.37
C TYR A 710 -17.70 -51.04 17.04
N ILE A 711 -16.45 -50.98 17.49
CA ILE A 711 -15.85 -49.80 18.12
C ILE A 711 -15.73 -48.71 17.04
N GLU A 712 -16.70 -47.80 16.98
CA GLU A 712 -16.67 -46.59 16.15
C GLU A 712 -16.02 -45.45 16.93
N GLY A 713 -14.99 -44.82 16.37
CA GLY A 713 -14.26 -43.72 17.01
C GLY A 713 -12.76 -43.77 16.74
N ILE A 714 -12.08 -42.66 17.01
CA ILE A 714 -10.62 -42.61 17.02
C ILE A 714 -10.14 -43.09 18.38
N PHE A 715 -9.27 -44.10 18.39
CA PHE A 715 -8.71 -44.65 19.63
C PHE A 715 -7.19 -44.62 19.66
N TRP A 716 -6.64 -44.26 20.83
CA TRP A 716 -5.21 -44.10 21.04
C TRP A 716 -4.73 -44.79 22.32
N ARG A 717 -3.59 -45.49 22.27
CA ARG A 717 -3.02 -46.13 23.47
C ARG A 717 -2.19 -45.12 24.25
N THR A 718 -2.58 -44.85 25.50
CA THR A 718 -1.90 -43.88 26.38
C THR A 718 -1.03 -44.57 27.43
N ARG A 719 -0.27 -43.78 28.22
CA ARG A 719 0.73 -44.28 29.19
C ARG A 719 0.13 -45.04 30.38
N ASN A 720 -1.03 -44.60 30.89
CA ASN A 720 -1.54 -45.00 32.21
C ASN A 720 -2.90 -45.74 32.20
N GLN A 721 -3.66 -45.78 31.09
CA GLN A 721 -5.07 -46.22 31.13
C GLN A 721 -5.55 -47.11 29.96
N GLY A 722 -4.66 -47.64 29.11
CA GLY A 722 -5.08 -48.48 27.97
C GLY A 722 -5.55 -47.66 26.77
N LEU A 723 -6.52 -48.19 26.01
CA LEU A 723 -7.07 -47.57 24.79
C LEU A 723 -8.04 -46.44 25.16
N LYS A 724 -7.80 -45.21 24.71
CA LYS A 724 -8.62 -44.01 24.98
C LYS A 724 -9.34 -43.51 23.74
N HIS A 725 -10.58 -43.07 23.91
CA HIS A 725 -11.34 -42.42 22.86
C HIS A 725 -10.85 -40.97 22.68
N ILE A 726 -10.64 -40.56 21.43
CA ILE A 726 -10.09 -39.25 21.07
C ILE A 726 -11.18 -38.38 20.47
N VAL A 727 -11.34 -37.18 21.02
CA VAL A 727 -12.36 -36.21 20.60
C VAL A 727 -11.81 -35.09 19.72
N LYS A 728 -10.48 -34.89 19.69
CA LYS A 728 -9.79 -33.94 18.80
C LYS A 728 -8.43 -34.46 18.38
N THR A 729 -8.06 -34.27 17.11
CA THR A 729 -6.73 -34.62 16.59
C THR A 729 -6.12 -33.49 15.78
N VAL A 730 -4.81 -33.27 15.92
CA VAL A 730 -4.04 -32.35 15.08
C VAL A 730 -2.74 -33.03 14.68
N MET A 731 -2.54 -33.24 13.38
CA MET A 731 -1.26 -33.69 12.83
C MET A 731 -0.50 -32.52 12.24
N ARG A 732 0.78 -32.39 12.58
CA ARG A 732 1.64 -31.29 12.13
C ARG A 732 3.05 -31.75 11.81
N ILE A 733 3.66 -31.14 10.78
CA ILE A 733 5.02 -31.42 10.34
C ILE A 733 5.90 -30.19 10.45
N ARG A 734 7.19 -30.40 10.72
CA ARG A 734 8.22 -29.35 10.74
C ARG A 734 9.59 -29.94 10.35
N PRO A 735 10.49 -29.18 9.72
CA PRO A 735 11.86 -29.64 9.48
C PRO A 735 12.60 -29.99 10.78
N MET A 736 13.44 -31.02 10.72
CA MET A 736 14.35 -31.37 11.81
C MET A 736 15.58 -30.46 11.77
N ASN A 737 15.95 -29.83 12.88
CA ASN A 737 17.13 -28.97 12.93
C ASN A 737 18.40 -29.84 13.03
N VAL A 738 19.35 -29.66 12.10
CA VAL A 738 20.64 -30.39 12.08
C VAL A 738 21.56 -30.02 13.26
N ARG A 739 21.16 -29.13 14.18
CA ARG A 739 22.03 -28.62 15.25
C ARG A 739 21.58 -28.75 16.70
N PHE A 740 20.33 -29.13 16.99
CA PHE A 740 19.87 -29.18 18.39
C PHE A 740 18.69 -30.15 18.56
N ASP A 741 18.91 -31.45 18.38
CA ASP A 741 18.00 -32.49 18.88
C ASP A 741 18.76 -33.84 18.86
N PHE A 742 19.58 -34.06 19.89
CA PHE A 742 20.05 -35.38 20.34
C PHE A 742 19.85 -35.47 21.85
#